data_AF-A0A7C3YT46-F1
#
_entry.id   AF-A0A7C3YT46-F1
#
_cell.length_a   1.000
_cell.length_b   1.000
_cell.length_c   1.000
_cell.angle_alpha   90.00
_cell.angle_beta   90.00
_cell.angle_gamma   90.00
#
_symmetry.space_group_name_H-M   'P 1'
#
loop_
_entity.id
_entity.type
_entity.pdbx_description
1 polymer ?
#
loop_
_entity_poly.entity_id
_entity_poly.type
_entity_poly.pdbx_seq_one_letter_code
_entity_poly.pdbx_strand_id
1 'polypeptide(L)'
;MKPIVFITVVALILMSIVNISIGGMLRPQNQLDMPNVVYRKGWALVIGINKYPNLPGNQLDWAVADAEAVANLLIQKFGFEKENVTLLKDAQATKANIMEKLNNFSDTNMVDREDCVLVYFSGHGQTVPLPRGAGEMGFLIPYDAKIGDLSKPPNIVDYRKYCIAMNELNDAAKTIPAKHIIFIVDACYSGLVLGSHRGGINTALPDYLSRVAKTEVQQMITAGGKGEKSEERPDLGHGVFTYKLLKGLEDELADENGDHVITGTELYSYLANAVLQMTNGKQNPRFGVADEGNFLFIPQKVEPAKGKLAIQVTPADAVITITPAGSSNERPFNVLSGEIEVPIGNYNITAEKDGYETVSKENVKVNKAVSTQVKLTLKQKAPVSAIIDGQFLPKDAQVFINGVRVSMPYSTTPGTYKIRIERNGYNPVEIDTTLSAGQRFSPNPQWTAVTKPPALGKLQVNVTPRDAMLSVTSIDSGSTYDIGTTGEIDLPPGSYVLTAKREEYNGEAKNITITPNQRTLITLTLRPKNPEKALATIEIPNLPADAKVSVDGLPVTQPYLVSPGSHIIRIDRTGFKPYEKRENLSPGQSFIVQPVWIPIGAGRGLPPMSAMAVSMVIPGLGQHLQGHRNRGFIYEGLILGTGIFAIITTSHHHSTLNEYTDVRDELYLEMQKEMKMTAKIKNLFNEQDKLYDKAVSAKNLALISQIAFGTLWAFNAIDAGFLIKPNQDNSGFSVNIQPTTDGAIFVAKASF
;
A
#
# COMPACT_ATOMS: atom_id res chain seq x y z
N MET A 1 -17.19 -8.69 24.66
CA MET A 1 -17.11 -7.97 23.36
C MET A 1 -16.73 -8.95 22.26
N LYS A 2 -17.00 -8.67 20.97
CA LYS A 2 -16.72 -9.61 19.88
C LYS A 2 -15.19 -9.83 19.73
N PRO A 3 -14.71 -11.06 19.48
CA PRO A 3 -13.27 -11.34 19.31
C PRO A 3 -12.64 -10.55 18.16
N ILE A 4 -13.44 -10.18 17.15
CA ILE A 4 -13.04 -9.33 16.02
C ILE A 4 -12.44 -8.00 16.49
N VAL A 5 -13.03 -7.34 17.51
CA VAL A 5 -12.56 -6.04 18.02
C VAL A 5 -11.25 -6.19 18.80
N PHE A 6 -11.09 -7.28 19.55
CA PHE A 6 -9.83 -7.58 20.24
C PHE A 6 -8.69 -7.82 19.24
N ILE A 7 -8.96 -8.56 18.16
CA ILE A 7 -8.01 -8.79 17.07
C ILE A 7 -7.64 -7.48 16.35
N THR A 8 -8.59 -6.55 16.12
CA THR A 8 -8.25 -5.26 15.47
C THR A 8 -7.41 -4.36 16.36
N VAL A 9 -7.73 -4.28 17.66
CA VAL A 9 -6.95 -3.48 18.62
C VAL A 9 -5.54 -4.07 18.81
N VAL A 10 -5.41 -5.39 18.92
CA VAL A 10 -4.11 -6.07 19.00
C VAL A 10 -3.29 -5.89 17.71
N ALA A 11 -3.90 -5.96 16.53
CA ALA A 11 -3.22 -5.71 15.25
C ALA A 11 -2.72 -4.25 15.12
N LEU A 12 -3.50 -3.26 15.56
CA LEU A 12 -3.09 -1.85 15.55
C LEU A 12 -1.96 -1.54 16.54
N ILE A 13 -2.00 -2.16 17.73
CA ILE A 13 -0.92 -2.07 18.72
C ILE A 13 0.35 -2.76 18.19
N LEU A 14 0.24 -3.91 17.53
CA LEU A 14 1.38 -4.58 16.89
C LEU A 14 1.94 -3.80 15.71
N MET A 15 1.13 -3.17 14.86
CA MET A 15 1.62 -2.23 13.83
C MET A 15 2.40 -1.06 14.43
N SER A 16 1.98 -0.58 15.61
CA SER A 16 2.68 0.49 16.33
C SER A 16 4.03 0.01 16.88
N ILE A 17 4.09 -1.20 17.45
CA ILE A 17 5.34 -1.81 17.94
C ILE A 17 6.30 -2.15 16.79
N VAL A 18 5.78 -2.62 15.65
CA VAL A 18 6.57 -2.87 14.44
C VAL A 18 7.19 -1.57 13.92
N ASN A 19 6.44 -0.46 13.87
CA ASN A 19 7.02 0.85 13.52
C ASN A 19 8.13 1.31 14.49
N ILE A 20 8.04 0.95 15.78
CA ILE A 20 9.05 1.28 16.80
C ILE A 20 10.30 0.38 16.68
N SER A 21 10.14 -0.92 16.38
CA SER A 21 11.26 -1.84 16.16
C SER A 21 11.97 -1.65 14.81
N ILE A 22 11.27 -1.20 13.76
CA ILE A 22 11.89 -0.87 12.46
C ILE A 22 12.91 0.27 12.60
N GLY A 23 12.70 1.22 13.53
CA GLY A 23 13.65 2.29 13.81
C GLY A 23 14.98 1.84 14.43
N GLY A 24 15.08 0.60 14.93
CA GLY A 24 16.30 0.06 15.55
C GLY A 24 16.98 -1.08 14.78
N MET A 25 16.30 -1.68 13.79
CA MET A 25 16.73 -2.96 13.19
C MET A 25 17.05 -2.88 11.69
N LEU A 26 17.29 -1.67 11.17
CA LEU A 26 18.02 -1.42 9.94
C LEU A 26 19.35 -0.71 10.27
N ARG A 27 20.29 -1.47 10.86
CA ARG A 27 21.72 -1.14 10.70
C ARG A 27 22.19 -1.84 9.42
N PRO A 28 22.70 -1.11 8.41
CA PRO A 28 23.33 -1.75 7.26
C PRO A 28 24.51 -2.60 7.75
N GLN A 29 24.55 -3.88 7.39
CA GLN A 29 25.64 -4.79 7.77
C GLN A 29 26.87 -4.64 6.84
N ASN A 30 27.00 -3.48 6.20
CA ASN A 30 28.18 -2.97 5.50
C ASN A 30 28.61 -1.63 6.12
N GLN A 31 28.77 -1.59 7.45
CA GLN A 31 29.57 -0.52 8.05
C GLN A 31 31.03 -0.81 7.71
N LEU A 32 31.46 -0.37 6.52
CA LEU A 32 32.87 -0.17 6.22
C LEU A 32 33.46 0.69 7.34
N ASP A 33 34.57 0.25 7.92
CA ASP A 33 35.37 1.03 8.89
C ASP A 33 36.10 2.17 8.15
N MET A 34 35.32 3.08 7.57
CA MET A 34 35.75 4.44 7.28
C MET A 34 36.33 5.03 8.57
N PRO A 35 37.50 5.69 8.54
CA PRO A 35 37.95 6.44 9.69
C PRO A 35 36.84 7.43 10.09
N ASN A 36 36.54 7.53 11.39
CA ASN A 36 35.46 8.38 11.95
C ASN A 36 35.49 9.84 11.46
N VAL A 37 36.60 10.28 10.87
CA VAL A 37 36.80 11.58 10.25
C VAL A 37 37.62 11.36 8.96
N VAL A 38 37.04 11.66 7.80
CA VAL A 38 37.73 11.63 6.49
C VAL A 38 38.44 12.95 6.18
N TYR A 39 37.86 14.07 6.65
CA TYR A 39 38.44 15.41 6.59
C TYR A 39 38.47 16.04 7.96
N ARG A 40 39.60 16.65 8.32
CA ARG A 40 39.75 17.45 9.54
C ARG A 40 38.88 18.71 9.48
N LYS A 41 38.86 19.43 8.35
CA LYS A 41 37.94 20.55 8.06
C LYS A 41 37.54 20.58 6.58
N GLY A 42 36.35 21.11 6.32
CA GLY A 42 35.94 21.56 4.99
C GLY A 42 36.03 23.08 4.86
N TRP A 43 36.67 23.54 3.78
CA TRP A 43 36.78 24.95 3.39
C TRP A 43 36.03 25.18 2.08
N ALA A 44 35.28 26.28 1.97
CA ALA A 44 34.58 26.59 0.72
C ALA A 44 34.67 28.06 0.30
N LEU A 45 34.81 28.27 -1.01
CA LEU A 45 34.63 29.56 -1.66
C LEU A 45 33.45 29.43 -2.64
N VAL A 46 32.35 30.09 -2.32
CA VAL A 46 31.07 29.97 -3.04
C VAL A 46 30.74 31.32 -3.65
N ILE A 47 30.58 31.38 -4.97
CA ILE A 47 30.53 32.62 -5.75
C ILE A 47 29.25 32.62 -6.60
N GLY A 48 28.46 33.69 -6.50
CA GLY A 48 27.24 33.88 -7.30
C GLY A 48 27.16 35.31 -7.84
N ILE A 49 27.00 35.44 -9.16
CA ILE A 49 27.01 36.75 -9.82
C ILE A 49 25.79 36.90 -10.73
N ASN A 50 24.80 37.63 -10.24
CA ASN A 50 23.61 38.00 -11.01
C ASN A 50 23.88 39.25 -11.86
N LYS A 51 24.54 40.26 -11.27
CA LYS A 51 24.63 41.60 -11.84
C LYS A 51 26.02 41.90 -12.37
N TYR A 52 26.06 42.45 -13.58
CA TYR A 52 27.29 42.71 -14.33
C TYR A 52 27.26 44.14 -14.88
N PRO A 53 27.78 45.15 -14.16
CA PRO A 53 27.69 46.55 -14.55
C PRO A 53 28.32 46.88 -15.90
N ASN A 54 29.33 46.10 -16.33
CA ASN A 54 30.02 46.28 -17.61
C ASN A 54 29.45 45.42 -18.75
N LEU A 55 28.43 44.59 -18.50
CA LEU A 55 27.76 43.73 -19.49
C LEU A 55 26.25 44.07 -19.59
N PRO A 56 25.87 45.31 -19.95
CA PRO A 56 24.46 45.69 -20.06
C PRO A 56 23.72 44.77 -21.04
N GLY A 57 22.62 44.17 -20.59
CA GLY A 57 21.84 43.19 -21.37
C GLY A 57 22.21 41.71 -21.14
N ASN A 58 23.34 41.41 -20.49
CA ASN A 58 23.72 40.05 -20.09
C ASN A 58 23.75 39.94 -18.55
N GLN A 59 22.59 40.10 -17.91
CA GLN A 59 22.43 39.86 -16.47
C GLN A 59 21.88 38.44 -16.25
N LEU A 60 22.09 37.88 -15.06
CA LEU A 60 21.52 36.63 -14.58
C LEU A 60 20.58 36.90 -13.40
N ASP A 61 19.70 35.95 -13.09
CA ASP A 61 18.64 36.12 -12.09
C ASP A 61 18.79 35.19 -10.87
N TRP A 62 19.42 34.02 -11.02
CA TRP A 62 19.45 32.96 -10.01
C TRP A 62 20.85 32.57 -9.52
N ALA A 63 21.93 32.96 -10.21
CA ALA A 63 23.31 32.66 -9.81
C ALA A 63 23.67 33.02 -8.35
N VAL A 64 23.05 34.07 -7.79
CA VAL A 64 23.17 34.41 -6.35
C VAL A 64 22.40 33.44 -5.45
N ALA A 65 21.17 33.06 -5.81
CA ALA A 65 20.35 32.11 -5.06
C ALA A 65 20.95 30.70 -5.10
N ASP A 66 21.50 30.30 -6.25
CA ASP A 66 22.31 29.11 -6.45
C ASP A 66 23.49 29.04 -5.47
N ALA A 67 24.28 30.12 -5.38
CA ALA A 67 25.42 30.21 -4.46
C ALA A 67 24.98 30.17 -2.98
N GLU A 68 23.87 30.83 -2.63
CA GLU A 68 23.31 30.77 -1.27
C GLU A 68 22.83 29.36 -0.91
N ALA A 69 22.16 28.66 -1.82
CA ALA A 69 21.69 27.30 -1.61
C ALA A 69 22.85 26.30 -1.43
N VAL A 70 23.88 26.38 -2.27
CA VAL A 70 25.07 25.52 -2.15
C VAL A 70 25.82 25.80 -0.85
N ALA A 71 26.03 27.07 -0.46
CA ALA A 71 26.66 27.41 0.80
C ALA A 71 25.87 26.87 2.01
N ASN A 72 24.54 27.00 1.99
CA ASN A 72 23.68 26.47 3.04
C ASN A 72 23.74 24.94 3.11
N LEU A 73 23.71 24.23 1.99
CA LEU A 73 23.77 22.77 1.93
C LEU A 73 25.10 22.23 2.51
N LEU A 74 26.23 22.86 2.19
CA LEU A 74 27.54 22.48 2.74
C LEU A 74 27.60 22.61 4.26
N ILE A 75 27.03 23.68 4.81
CA ILE A 75 26.98 23.92 6.26
C ILE A 75 25.99 22.95 6.94
N GLN A 76 24.79 22.79 6.37
CA GLN A 76 23.69 22.07 7.02
C GLN A 76 23.77 20.55 6.87
N LYS A 77 24.31 20.04 5.76
CA LYS A 77 24.37 18.59 5.48
C LYS A 77 25.78 18.02 5.48
N PHE A 78 26.80 18.77 5.03
CA PHE A 78 28.16 18.23 4.85
C PHE A 78 29.18 18.67 5.92
N GLY A 79 28.72 19.37 6.98
CA GLY A 79 29.54 19.68 8.15
C GLY A 79 30.62 20.75 7.94
N PHE A 80 30.51 21.58 6.90
CA PHE A 80 31.41 22.71 6.74
C PHE A 80 31.14 23.75 7.84
N GLU A 81 32.15 24.11 8.62
CA GLU A 81 32.04 25.18 9.61
C GLU A 81 31.67 26.49 8.89
N LYS A 82 30.70 27.24 9.40
CA LYS A 82 30.18 28.45 8.75
C LYS A 82 31.29 29.49 8.51
N GLU A 83 32.25 29.54 9.41
CA GLU A 83 33.42 30.41 9.39
C GLU A 83 34.40 30.06 8.25
N ASN A 84 34.37 28.82 7.77
CA ASN A 84 35.21 28.31 6.68
C ASN A 84 34.53 28.39 5.30
N VAL A 85 33.27 28.82 5.24
CA VAL A 85 32.48 28.99 4.00
C VAL A 85 32.39 30.47 3.64
N THR A 86 33.22 30.90 2.68
CA THR A 86 33.21 32.27 2.16
C THR A 86 32.23 32.39 1.00
N LEU A 87 31.17 33.17 1.17
CA LEU A 87 30.18 33.48 0.13
C LEU A 87 30.44 34.87 -0.48
N LEU A 88 30.67 34.95 -1.79
CA LEU A 88 30.84 36.20 -2.55
C LEU A 88 29.65 36.42 -3.50
N LYS A 89 28.94 37.54 -3.32
CA LYS A 89 27.76 37.89 -4.14
C LYS A 89 27.95 39.19 -4.91
N ASP A 90 27.55 39.21 -6.19
CA ASP A 90 27.53 40.39 -7.06
C ASP A 90 28.77 41.29 -6.89
N ALA A 91 28.62 42.50 -6.33
CA ALA A 91 29.69 43.48 -6.17
C ALA A 91 30.88 43.02 -5.31
N GLN A 92 30.72 41.95 -4.53
CA GLN A 92 31.81 41.32 -3.79
C GLN A 92 32.65 40.39 -4.69
N ALA A 93 32.08 39.83 -5.75
CA ALA A 93 32.69 38.85 -6.64
C ALA A 93 33.53 39.51 -7.75
N THR A 94 34.46 40.38 -7.37
CA THR A 94 35.44 41.00 -8.29
C THR A 94 36.59 40.05 -8.61
N LYS A 95 37.31 40.25 -9.73
CA LYS A 95 38.49 39.42 -10.07
C LYS A 95 39.50 39.40 -8.91
N ALA A 96 39.76 40.58 -8.33
CA ALA A 96 40.70 40.72 -7.23
C ALA A 96 40.27 39.93 -5.98
N ASN A 97 39.01 40.06 -5.54
CA ASN A 97 38.55 39.41 -4.31
C ASN A 97 38.40 37.89 -4.50
N ILE A 98 37.92 37.41 -5.66
CA ILE A 98 37.85 35.96 -5.93
C ILE A 98 39.25 35.34 -5.89
N MET A 99 40.23 35.95 -6.57
CA MET A 99 41.60 35.43 -6.58
C MET A 99 42.28 35.56 -5.21
N GLU A 100 42.00 36.61 -4.44
CA GLU A 100 42.48 36.74 -3.05
C GLU A 100 41.96 35.57 -2.19
N LYS A 101 40.65 35.32 -2.17
CA LYS A 101 40.08 34.24 -1.35
C LYS A 101 40.51 32.85 -1.79
N LEU A 102 40.68 32.63 -3.10
CA LEU A 102 41.21 31.38 -3.64
C LEU A 102 42.68 31.18 -3.23
N ASN A 103 43.52 32.21 -3.34
CA ASN A 103 44.94 32.13 -2.97
C ASN A 103 45.15 31.97 -1.46
N ASN A 104 44.26 32.48 -0.62
CA ASN A 104 44.33 32.31 0.84
C ASN A 104 44.29 30.83 1.26
N PHE A 105 43.65 29.94 0.47
CA PHE A 105 43.70 28.50 0.73
C PHE A 105 45.10 27.88 0.55
N SER A 106 46.07 28.61 0.01
CA SER A 106 47.47 28.18 -0.07
C SER A 106 48.26 28.48 1.22
N ASP A 107 47.68 29.17 2.20
CA ASP A 107 48.29 29.37 3.52
C ASP A 107 48.20 28.08 4.35
N THR A 108 49.34 27.46 4.60
CA THR A 108 49.46 26.23 5.40
C THR A 108 49.13 26.41 6.89
N ASN A 109 48.95 27.66 7.36
CA ASN A 109 48.42 27.94 8.70
C ASN A 109 46.89 27.92 8.73
N MET A 110 46.24 28.04 7.57
CA MET A 110 44.79 28.00 7.39
C MET A 110 44.35 26.59 6.97
N VAL A 111 44.88 26.08 5.85
CA VAL A 111 44.49 24.81 5.24
C VAL A 111 45.57 23.75 5.47
N ASP A 112 45.15 22.54 5.84
CA ASP A 112 46.03 21.39 6.11
C ASP A 112 45.81 20.29 5.07
N ARG A 113 46.72 19.31 5.03
CA ARG A 113 46.61 18.16 4.14
C ARG A 113 45.38 17.31 4.44
N GLU A 114 44.98 17.16 5.69
CA GLU A 114 43.77 16.40 6.01
C GLU A 114 42.46 17.20 5.83
N ASP A 115 42.51 18.43 5.30
CA ASP A 115 41.30 19.21 4.96
C ASP A 115 40.82 18.92 3.53
N CYS A 116 39.62 19.41 3.19
CA CYS A 116 39.13 19.51 1.81
C CYS A 116 38.76 20.94 1.43
N VAL A 117 38.86 21.26 0.14
CA VAL A 117 38.52 22.58 -0.43
C VAL A 117 37.49 22.42 -1.55
N LEU A 118 36.38 23.15 -1.46
CA LEU A 118 35.36 23.22 -2.50
C LEU A 118 35.25 24.65 -3.03
N VAL A 119 35.40 24.83 -4.34
CA VAL A 119 35.18 26.12 -5.01
C VAL A 119 33.96 26.00 -5.90
N TYR A 120 32.91 26.76 -5.59
CA TYR A 120 31.69 26.81 -6.38
C TYR A 120 31.54 28.17 -7.05
N PHE A 121 31.21 28.19 -8.35
CA PHE A 121 30.96 29.40 -9.12
C PHE A 121 29.69 29.26 -9.94
N SER A 122 28.74 30.19 -9.80
CA SER A 122 27.64 30.40 -10.74
C SER A 122 27.71 31.82 -11.30
N GLY A 123 27.65 31.92 -12.64
CA GLY A 123 27.80 33.20 -13.34
C GLY A 123 28.15 33.02 -14.83
N HIS A 124 28.50 34.11 -15.49
CA HIS A 124 28.94 34.05 -16.88
C HIS A 124 30.32 33.41 -17.01
N GLY A 125 30.44 32.55 -18.03
CA GLY A 125 31.71 32.02 -18.53
C GLY A 125 31.72 32.10 -20.05
N GLN A 126 32.89 32.29 -20.64
CA GLN A 126 33.04 32.29 -22.09
C GLN A 126 34.38 31.68 -22.48
N THR A 127 34.38 30.99 -23.61
CA THR A 127 35.60 30.40 -24.19
C THR A 127 36.10 31.25 -25.35
N VAL A 128 37.40 31.51 -25.36
CA VAL A 128 38.10 32.41 -26.28
C VAL A 128 39.05 31.59 -27.14
N PRO A 129 38.97 31.67 -28.48
CA PRO A 129 39.89 30.94 -29.36
C PRO A 129 41.31 31.51 -29.26
N LEU A 130 42.30 30.62 -29.22
CA LEU A 130 43.71 31.01 -29.11
C LEU A 130 44.33 31.24 -30.50
N PRO A 131 45.29 32.19 -30.63
CA PRO A 131 45.99 32.43 -31.88
C PRO A 131 46.66 31.16 -32.46
N ARG A 132 46.83 31.15 -33.79
CA ARG A 132 47.51 30.06 -34.54
C ARG A 132 46.89 28.67 -34.37
N GLY A 133 45.62 28.58 -33.96
CA GLY A 133 44.92 27.30 -33.81
C GLY A 133 45.35 26.50 -32.57
N ALA A 134 45.94 27.15 -31.56
CA ALA A 134 46.41 26.53 -30.32
C ALA A 134 45.28 26.08 -29.36
N GLY A 135 44.09 25.75 -29.89
CA GLY A 135 42.89 25.44 -29.12
C GLY A 135 42.12 26.68 -28.68
N GLU A 136 41.42 26.56 -27.55
CA GLU A 136 40.60 27.61 -26.94
C GLU A 136 40.83 27.61 -25.43
N MET A 137 40.63 28.76 -24.78
CA MET A 137 40.82 28.95 -23.33
C MET A 137 39.53 29.48 -22.71
N GLY A 138 39.10 28.88 -21.60
CA GLY A 138 37.93 29.32 -20.85
C GLY A 138 38.25 30.40 -19.84
N PHE A 139 37.28 31.26 -19.61
CA PHE A 139 37.33 32.33 -18.64
C PHE A 139 36.01 32.39 -17.88
N LEU A 140 36.09 32.39 -16.54
CA LEU A 140 35.01 32.84 -15.68
C LEU A 140 35.01 34.36 -15.66
N ILE A 141 33.83 34.98 -15.65
CA ILE A 141 33.66 36.43 -15.78
C ILE A 141 33.23 36.98 -14.41
N PRO A 142 34.10 37.73 -13.70
CA PRO A 142 33.77 38.41 -12.44
C PRO A 142 32.89 39.64 -12.63
N TYR A 143 32.32 40.14 -11.54
CA TYR A 143 31.44 41.32 -11.51
C TYR A 143 32.04 42.55 -12.19
N ASP A 144 33.32 42.83 -11.95
CA ASP A 144 34.03 44.01 -12.44
C ASP A 144 34.65 43.85 -13.83
N ALA A 145 34.38 42.75 -14.53
CA ALA A 145 35.03 42.42 -15.80
C ALA A 145 34.68 43.39 -16.95
N LYS A 146 35.69 44.06 -17.52
CA LYS A 146 35.51 45.09 -18.58
C LYS A 146 35.74 44.53 -19.99
N ILE A 147 34.95 43.52 -20.35
CA ILE A 147 35.01 42.81 -21.65
C ILE A 147 33.94 43.24 -22.67
N GLY A 148 32.96 44.07 -22.25
CA GLY A 148 31.99 44.70 -23.14
C GLY A 148 30.74 43.86 -23.42
N ASP A 149 30.69 43.23 -24.59
CA ASP A 149 29.47 42.59 -25.12
C ASP A 149 29.75 41.13 -25.50
N LEU A 150 29.10 40.20 -24.81
CA LEU A 150 29.31 38.75 -24.97
C LEU A 150 28.87 38.24 -26.36
N SER A 151 28.06 39.00 -27.12
CA SER A 151 27.67 38.64 -28.48
C SER A 151 28.76 38.92 -29.52
N LYS A 152 29.81 39.67 -29.16
CA LYS A 152 30.93 40.00 -30.06
C LYS A 152 32.04 38.95 -29.97
N PRO A 153 32.86 38.79 -31.03
CA PRO A 153 34.05 37.94 -30.98
C PRO A 153 34.95 38.35 -29.80
N PRO A 154 35.34 37.42 -28.90
CA PRO A 154 36.05 37.77 -27.68
C PRO A 154 37.52 38.17 -27.95
N ASN A 155 37.98 39.20 -27.24
CA ASN A 155 39.37 39.67 -27.31
C ASN A 155 40.21 39.05 -26.19
N ILE A 156 41.14 38.16 -26.54
CA ILE A 156 42.02 37.48 -25.58
C ILE A 156 42.80 38.42 -24.63
N VAL A 157 43.10 39.66 -25.06
CA VAL A 157 43.80 40.65 -24.21
C VAL A 157 42.90 41.12 -23.07
N ASP A 158 41.65 41.47 -23.36
CA ASP A 158 40.70 41.96 -22.36
C ASP A 158 40.28 40.84 -21.41
N TYR A 159 40.07 39.62 -21.93
CA TYR A 159 39.73 38.45 -21.12
C TYR A 159 40.85 38.06 -20.15
N ARG A 160 42.12 38.01 -20.60
CA ARG A 160 43.25 37.76 -19.69
C ARG A 160 43.42 38.85 -18.62
N LYS A 161 43.05 40.08 -18.93
CA LYS A 161 43.16 41.21 -18.00
C LYS A 161 42.04 41.20 -16.95
N TYR A 162 40.78 41.02 -17.38
CA TYR A 162 39.61 41.29 -16.55
C TYR A 162 38.83 40.04 -16.11
N CYS A 163 39.06 38.88 -16.72
CA CYS A 163 38.40 37.61 -16.38
C CYS A 163 39.39 36.63 -15.73
N ILE A 164 38.88 35.57 -15.10
CA ILE A 164 39.71 34.52 -14.48
C ILE A 164 39.83 33.36 -15.46
N ALA A 165 41.02 33.11 -15.98
CA ALA A 165 41.29 32.01 -16.89
C ALA A 165 41.22 30.67 -16.16
N MET A 166 40.76 29.61 -16.84
CA MET A 166 40.61 28.29 -16.19
C MET A 166 41.94 27.69 -15.72
N ASN A 167 43.06 28.08 -16.34
CA ASN A 167 44.38 27.69 -15.86
C ASN A 167 44.81 28.47 -14.60
N GLU A 168 44.31 29.69 -14.35
CA GLU A 168 44.56 30.39 -13.07
C GLU A 168 43.94 29.60 -11.89
N LEU A 169 42.78 28.93 -12.10
CA LEU A 169 42.17 28.05 -11.10
C LEU A 169 42.98 26.76 -10.89
N ASN A 170 43.43 26.12 -11.96
CA ASN A 170 44.29 24.93 -11.93
C ASN A 170 45.64 25.22 -11.27
N ASP A 171 46.25 26.36 -11.59
CA ASP A 171 47.53 26.77 -11.01
C ASP A 171 47.38 27.12 -9.52
N ALA A 172 46.25 27.70 -9.09
CA ALA A 172 45.93 27.87 -7.66
C ALA A 172 45.68 26.52 -6.95
N ALA A 173 44.98 25.58 -7.59
CA ALA A 173 44.72 24.27 -7.01
C ALA A 173 46.02 23.52 -6.62
N LYS A 174 47.07 23.63 -7.44
CA LYS A 174 48.41 23.05 -7.18
C LYS A 174 49.14 23.65 -5.96
N THR A 175 48.72 24.81 -5.46
CA THR A 175 49.35 25.46 -4.30
C THR A 175 48.55 25.29 -3.00
N ILE A 176 47.33 24.78 -3.10
CA ILE A 176 46.48 24.47 -1.95
C ILE A 176 46.94 23.12 -1.35
N PRO A 177 47.19 23.02 -0.03
CA PRO A 177 47.72 21.81 0.58
C PRO A 177 46.67 20.73 0.85
N ALA A 178 45.37 21.03 0.73
CA ALA A 178 44.27 20.09 0.99
C ALA A 178 44.30 18.85 0.10
N LYS A 179 44.11 17.68 0.71
CA LYS A 179 44.11 16.37 0.04
C LYS A 179 43.04 16.26 -1.05
N HIS A 180 41.81 16.72 -0.80
CA HIS A 180 40.75 16.72 -1.82
C HIS A 180 40.32 18.14 -2.18
N ILE A 181 40.40 18.49 -3.46
CA ILE A 181 39.98 19.77 -4.01
C ILE A 181 38.93 19.52 -5.11
N ILE A 182 37.78 20.20 -5.06
CA ILE A 182 36.79 20.16 -6.15
C ILE A 182 36.35 21.56 -6.57
N PHE A 183 36.34 21.80 -7.89
CA PHE A 183 35.76 22.97 -8.53
C PHE A 183 34.42 22.59 -9.16
N ILE A 184 33.35 23.30 -8.82
CA ILE A 184 32.01 23.10 -9.38
C ILE A 184 31.56 24.42 -10.02
N VAL A 185 31.37 24.41 -11.34
CA VAL A 185 31.26 25.64 -12.13
C VAL A 185 30.00 25.62 -12.98
N ASP A 186 28.96 26.33 -12.54
CA ASP A 186 27.77 26.63 -13.34
C ASP A 186 28.03 27.81 -14.28
N ALA A 187 28.80 27.53 -15.33
CA ALA A 187 29.12 28.45 -16.42
C ALA A 187 29.50 27.71 -17.71
N CYS A 188 29.43 28.42 -18.85
CA CYS A 188 29.64 27.91 -20.20
C CYS A 188 31.14 27.63 -20.52
N TYR A 189 31.53 26.44 -21.00
CA TYR A 189 32.96 26.14 -21.20
C TYR A 189 33.35 25.07 -22.26
N SER A 190 34.27 25.40 -23.17
CA SER A 190 34.81 24.46 -24.19
C SER A 190 36.15 23.78 -23.88
N GLY A 191 37.02 24.40 -23.08
CA GLY A 191 38.45 24.47 -23.46
C GLY A 191 39.46 24.25 -22.34
N LEU A 192 39.72 22.97 -22.02
CA LEU A 192 40.68 22.41 -21.05
C LEU A 192 40.18 22.18 -19.60
N VAL A 193 39.32 21.17 -19.45
CA VAL A 193 39.09 20.47 -18.18
C VAL A 193 40.34 19.63 -17.82
N LEU A 194 40.61 19.40 -16.51
CA LEU A 194 41.87 18.79 -16.00
C LEU A 194 42.26 17.49 -16.72
N GLY A 195 43.58 17.29 -16.89
CA GLY A 195 44.17 16.35 -17.85
C GLY A 195 43.63 14.92 -17.77
N SER A 196 42.88 14.54 -18.81
CA SER A 196 41.98 13.37 -18.88
C SER A 196 42.59 12.00 -18.56
N HIS A 197 42.83 11.71 -17.28
CA HIS A 197 43.01 10.34 -16.80
C HIS A 197 41.64 9.69 -16.64
N ARG A 198 41.29 8.79 -17.57
CA ARG A 198 40.15 7.85 -17.41
C ARG A 198 40.53 6.71 -16.46
N GLY A 199 41.05 7.06 -15.28
CA GLY A 199 41.39 6.14 -14.20
C GLY A 199 40.14 5.80 -13.38
N GLY A 200 39.20 5.04 -13.95
CA GLY A 200 38.05 4.57 -13.20
C GLY A 200 38.50 3.56 -12.13
N ILE A 201 38.65 4.00 -10.88
CA ILE A 201 38.82 3.06 -9.76
C ILE A 201 37.56 2.21 -9.67
N ASN A 202 37.73 0.89 -9.72
CA ASN A 202 36.63 -0.07 -9.58
C ASN A 202 35.97 0.08 -8.20
N THR A 203 34.72 0.54 -8.18
CA THR A 203 33.89 0.75 -6.99
C THR A 203 33.52 -0.55 -6.28
N ALA A 204 33.60 -1.70 -6.96
CA ALA A 204 33.32 -3.02 -6.38
C ALA A 204 34.46 -3.60 -5.50
N LEU A 205 35.47 -2.80 -5.15
CA LEU A 205 36.58 -3.23 -4.28
C LEU A 205 36.21 -3.08 -2.79
N PRO A 206 36.40 -4.11 -1.93
CA PRO A 206 36.04 -4.07 -0.50
C PRO A 206 36.71 -3.00 0.38
N ASP A 207 37.60 -2.17 -0.18
CA ASP A 207 38.30 -1.09 0.53
C ASP A 207 38.36 0.20 -0.35
N TYR A 208 37.39 0.36 -1.25
CA TYR A 208 37.31 1.46 -2.22
C TYR A 208 37.40 2.84 -1.54
N LEU A 209 36.48 3.13 -0.61
CA LEU A 209 36.42 4.40 0.11
C LEU A 209 37.70 4.68 0.90
N SER A 210 38.28 3.67 1.57
CA SER A 210 39.52 3.82 2.36
C SER A 210 40.74 4.15 1.51
N ARG A 211 40.78 3.69 0.25
CA ARG A 211 41.83 4.07 -0.71
C ARG A 211 41.60 5.49 -1.21
N VAL A 212 40.39 5.77 -1.67
CA VAL A 212 39.98 7.08 -2.18
C VAL A 212 40.21 8.19 -1.15
N ALA A 213 39.81 7.98 0.11
CA ALA A 213 39.97 8.92 1.23
C ALA A 213 41.43 9.23 1.63
N LYS A 214 42.40 8.51 1.07
CA LYS A 214 43.85 8.69 1.30
C LYS A 214 44.60 9.21 0.07
N THR A 215 43.96 9.27 -1.10
CA THR A 215 44.60 9.65 -2.35
C THR A 215 44.29 11.10 -2.66
N GLU A 216 45.32 11.94 -2.75
CA GLU A 216 45.17 13.35 -3.12
C GLU A 216 44.49 13.47 -4.51
N VAL A 217 43.64 14.48 -4.68
CA VAL A 217 42.90 14.69 -5.94
C VAL A 217 42.53 16.15 -6.17
N GLN A 218 42.53 16.55 -7.45
CA GLN A 218 41.90 17.78 -7.90
C GLN A 218 40.84 17.47 -8.95
N GLN A 219 39.58 17.79 -8.65
CA GLN A 219 38.44 17.52 -9.52
C GLN A 219 37.80 18.81 -10.03
N MET A 220 37.19 18.75 -11.21
CA MET A 220 36.46 19.87 -11.80
C MET A 220 35.20 19.36 -12.51
N ILE A 221 34.03 19.83 -12.09
CA ILE A 221 32.74 19.63 -12.75
C ILE A 221 32.29 20.98 -13.32
N THR A 222 31.88 21.02 -14.59
CA THR A 222 31.31 22.23 -15.23
C THR A 222 29.94 21.96 -15.84
N ALA A 223 29.06 22.97 -15.89
CA ALA A 223 27.65 22.80 -16.27
C ALA A 223 27.37 22.70 -17.77
N GLY A 224 28.32 23.04 -18.63
CA GLY A 224 28.14 22.98 -20.08
C GLY A 224 29.47 22.91 -20.83
N GLY A 225 29.43 22.23 -21.98
CA GLY A 225 30.52 22.10 -22.93
C GLY A 225 30.67 23.26 -23.92
N LYS A 226 31.33 22.98 -25.04
CA LYS A 226 31.71 23.98 -26.06
C LYS A 226 30.49 24.72 -26.64
N GLY A 227 30.37 26.00 -26.32
CA GLY A 227 29.32 26.88 -26.83
C GLY A 227 27.92 26.60 -26.28
N GLU A 228 27.82 25.72 -25.28
CA GLU A 228 26.59 25.42 -24.56
C GLU A 228 26.36 26.51 -23.49
N LYS A 229 25.12 27.01 -23.35
CA LYS A 229 24.79 28.01 -22.33
C LYS A 229 24.13 27.35 -21.12
N SER A 230 24.49 27.78 -19.91
CA SER A 230 23.71 27.46 -18.71
C SER A 230 22.29 28.01 -18.84
N GLU A 231 21.29 27.16 -18.61
CA GLU A 231 19.87 27.50 -18.66
C GLU A 231 19.37 27.85 -17.26
N GLU A 232 19.00 29.11 -17.05
CA GLU A 232 18.29 29.57 -15.87
C GLU A 232 16.78 29.32 -16.00
N ARG A 233 16.12 28.87 -14.94
CA ARG A 233 14.68 28.56 -14.96
C ARG A 233 13.91 29.16 -13.79
N PRO A 234 13.03 30.16 -14.04
CA PRO A 234 12.21 30.78 -13.00
C PRO A 234 11.26 29.80 -12.29
N ASP A 235 10.84 28.71 -12.94
CA ASP A 235 10.02 27.65 -12.35
C ASP A 235 10.77 26.79 -11.31
N LEU A 236 12.11 26.79 -11.34
CA LEU A 236 12.97 26.08 -10.39
C LEU A 236 13.52 27.00 -9.28
N GLY A 237 13.52 28.31 -9.51
CA GLY A 237 14.23 29.29 -8.66
C GLY A 237 15.75 29.16 -8.70
N HIS A 238 16.29 28.50 -9.73
CA HIS A 238 17.69 28.06 -9.81
C HIS A 238 18.16 27.92 -11.27
N GLY A 239 19.49 27.89 -11.49
CA GLY A 239 20.08 27.32 -12.69
C GLY A 239 19.76 25.82 -12.81
N VAL A 240 19.54 25.28 -14.02
CA VAL A 240 19.17 23.85 -14.18
C VAL A 240 20.26 22.91 -13.66
N PHE A 241 21.54 23.27 -13.86
CA PHE A 241 22.65 22.49 -13.32
C PHE A 241 22.67 22.54 -11.79
N THR A 242 22.55 23.73 -11.18
CA THR A 242 22.56 23.85 -9.73
C THR A 242 21.33 23.25 -9.05
N TYR A 243 20.15 23.36 -9.65
CA TYR A 243 18.96 22.63 -9.19
C TYR A 243 19.22 21.12 -9.10
N LYS A 244 19.89 20.54 -10.12
CA LYS A 244 20.29 19.13 -10.10
C LYS A 244 21.42 18.85 -9.11
N LEU A 245 22.44 19.71 -8.98
CA LEU A 245 23.50 19.59 -7.98
C LEU A 245 22.94 19.50 -6.55
N LEU A 246 22.03 20.42 -6.20
CA LEU A 246 21.32 20.42 -4.93
C LEU A 246 20.54 19.12 -4.76
N LYS A 247 19.79 18.68 -5.78
CA LYS A 247 19.02 17.43 -5.70
C LYS A 247 19.87 16.15 -5.60
N GLY A 248 21.01 16.09 -6.28
CA GLY A 248 21.96 14.97 -6.17
C GLY A 248 22.52 14.82 -4.76
N LEU A 249 22.84 15.95 -4.11
CA LEU A 249 23.49 15.99 -2.79
C LEU A 249 22.50 16.01 -1.61
N GLU A 250 21.40 16.77 -1.70
CA GLU A 250 20.39 16.93 -0.64
C GLU A 250 19.48 15.71 -0.51
N ASP A 251 18.96 15.19 -1.63
CA ASP A 251 18.08 14.01 -1.66
C ASP A 251 18.88 12.69 -1.84
N GLU A 252 20.21 12.74 -1.81
CA GLU A 252 21.13 11.59 -2.03
C GLU A 252 20.95 10.88 -3.39
N LEU A 253 20.33 11.53 -4.38
CA LEU A 253 20.11 10.95 -5.71
C LEU A 253 21.39 10.70 -6.53
N ALA A 254 22.52 11.25 -6.09
CA ALA A 254 23.83 10.97 -6.67
C ALA A 254 24.57 9.81 -5.99
N ASP A 255 24.01 9.18 -4.95
CA ASP A 255 24.56 7.94 -4.39
C ASP A 255 24.11 6.75 -5.27
N GLU A 256 24.95 6.37 -6.23
CA GLU A 256 24.67 5.26 -7.14
C GLU A 256 24.74 3.88 -6.47
N ASN A 257 25.46 3.78 -5.34
CA ASN A 257 25.87 2.50 -4.76
C ASN A 257 25.16 2.16 -3.43
N GLY A 258 24.66 3.17 -2.71
CA GLY A 258 23.89 3.06 -1.48
C GLY A 258 24.72 3.01 -0.19
N ASP A 259 25.97 3.49 -0.21
CA ASP A 259 26.87 3.55 0.96
C ASP A 259 26.74 4.86 1.78
N HIS A 260 25.87 5.79 1.36
CA HIS A 260 25.69 7.13 1.93
C HIS A 260 26.93 8.04 1.80
N VAL A 261 27.84 7.79 0.85
CA VAL A 261 28.98 8.66 0.52
C VAL A 261 28.94 8.99 -0.96
N ILE A 262 28.58 10.23 -1.30
CA ILE A 262 28.55 10.65 -2.71
C ILE A 262 29.97 11.04 -3.13
N THR A 263 30.58 10.30 -4.05
CA THR A 263 31.86 10.70 -4.64
C THR A 263 31.67 11.79 -5.70
N GLY A 264 32.71 12.57 -6.00
CA GLY A 264 32.73 13.54 -7.09
C GLY A 264 32.52 12.90 -8.47
N THR A 265 32.90 11.63 -8.64
CA THR A 265 32.60 10.85 -9.85
C THR A 265 31.11 10.49 -9.95
N GLU A 266 30.49 9.98 -8.89
CA GLU A 266 29.06 9.65 -8.91
C GLU A 266 28.20 10.93 -9.04
N LEU A 267 28.60 12.02 -8.36
CA LEU A 267 28.01 13.33 -8.55
C LEU A 267 28.07 13.79 -10.02
N TYR A 268 29.20 13.59 -10.69
CA TYR A 268 29.30 13.87 -12.12
C TYR A 268 28.41 12.94 -12.97
N SER A 269 28.42 11.62 -12.73
CA SER A 269 27.57 10.67 -13.46
C SER A 269 26.09 11.03 -13.37
N TYR A 270 25.62 11.37 -12.17
CA TYR A 270 24.28 11.89 -11.93
C TYR A 270 24.02 13.18 -12.70
N LEU A 271 24.89 14.19 -12.57
CA LEU A 271 24.73 15.50 -13.21
C LEU A 271 24.73 15.41 -14.73
N ALA A 272 25.64 14.63 -15.31
CA ALA A 272 25.78 14.43 -16.74
C ALA A 272 24.48 13.91 -17.37
N ASN A 273 23.80 12.96 -16.71
CA ASN A 273 22.50 12.45 -17.15
C ASN A 273 21.36 13.44 -16.85
N ALA A 274 21.24 13.88 -15.60
CA ALA A 274 20.08 14.63 -15.12
C ALA A 274 19.94 16.04 -15.74
N VAL A 275 21.06 16.70 -16.03
CA VAL A 275 21.09 18.03 -16.67
C VAL A 275 20.88 17.92 -18.18
N LEU A 276 21.46 16.91 -18.83
CA LEU A 276 21.27 16.65 -20.26
C LEU A 276 19.80 16.36 -20.57
N GLN A 277 19.14 15.53 -19.75
CA GLN A 277 17.70 15.28 -19.85
C GLN A 277 16.87 16.57 -19.66
N MET A 278 17.10 17.28 -18.55
CA MET A 278 16.25 18.42 -18.16
C MET A 278 16.36 19.63 -19.12
N THR A 279 17.52 19.81 -19.73
CA THR A 279 17.76 20.82 -20.78
C THR A 279 17.46 20.32 -22.19
N ASN A 280 17.03 19.06 -22.35
CA ASN A 280 16.74 18.41 -23.63
C ASN A 280 17.96 18.47 -24.59
N GLY A 281 19.16 18.25 -24.05
CA GLY A 281 20.43 18.19 -24.78
C GLY A 281 21.18 19.51 -24.96
N LYS A 282 20.72 20.63 -24.38
CA LYS A 282 21.39 21.95 -24.53
C LYS A 282 22.59 22.14 -23.62
N GLN A 283 22.61 21.48 -22.46
CA GLN A 283 23.72 21.47 -21.51
C GLN A 283 24.22 20.04 -21.31
N ASN A 284 25.53 19.85 -21.43
CA ASN A 284 26.23 18.60 -21.25
C ASN A 284 27.40 18.84 -20.28
N PRO A 285 27.20 18.55 -18.99
CA PRO A 285 28.22 18.72 -17.97
C PRO A 285 29.53 18.01 -18.31
N ARG A 286 30.66 18.59 -17.89
CA ARG A 286 32.00 18.04 -18.16
C ARG A 286 32.73 17.81 -16.85
N PHE A 287 33.55 16.76 -16.82
CA PHE A 287 34.35 16.38 -15.67
C PHE A 287 35.80 16.14 -16.04
N GLY A 288 36.68 16.49 -15.12
CA GLY A 288 38.11 16.19 -15.17
C GLY A 288 38.67 16.00 -13.79
N VAL A 289 39.75 15.24 -13.76
CA VAL A 289 40.46 14.85 -12.56
C VAL A 289 41.96 14.93 -12.84
N ALA A 290 42.70 15.55 -11.93
CA ALA A 290 44.11 15.26 -11.76
C ALA A 290 44.22 14.25 -10.61
N ASP A 291 44.93 13.15 -10.89
CA ASP A 291 45.19 11.99 -10.02
C ASP A 291 43.99 11.04 -9.79
N GLU A 292 44.22 9.95 -9.04
CA GLU A 292 43.28 8.81 -8.92
C GLU A 292 42.29 8.92 -7.75
N GLY A 293 42.42 9.92 -6.87
CA GLY A 293 41.53 10.08 -5.71
C GLY A 293 40.12 10.54 -6.08
N ASN A 294 39.32 10.88 -5.07
CA ASN A 294 37.95 11.36 -5.29
C ASN A 294 37.49 12.27 -4.18
N PHE A 295 36.86 13.40 -4.52
CA PHE A 295 36.20 14.22 -3.51
C PHE A 295 35.02 13.45 -2.93
N LEU A 296 34.96 13.31 -1.61
CA LEU A 296 33.90 12.61 -0.88
C LEU A 296 32.94 13.64 -0.26
N PHE A 297 31.66 13.55 -0.57
CA PHE A 297 30.58 14.27 0.10
C PHE A 297 29.91 13.31 1.09
N ILE A 298 30.22 13.49 2.38
CA ILE A 298 29.73 12.62 3.46
C ILE A 298 28.66 13.38 4.25
N PRO A 299 27.36 13.01 4.14
CA PRO A 299 26.29 13.58 4.95
C PRO A 299 26.59 13.41 6.44
N GLN A 300 26.78 14.53 7.12
CA GLN A 300 26.88 14.56 8.58
C GLN A 300 25.47 14.50 9.17
N LYS A 301 25.31 13.74 10.26
CA LYS A 301 24.14 13.87 11.13
C LYS A 301 24.22 15.19 11.92
N VAL A 302 23.96 16.30 11.24
CA VAL A 302 23.81 17.61 11.88
C VAL A 302 22.47 17.61 12.61
N GLU A 303 22.48 17.19 13.88
CA GLU A 303 21.30 17.40 14.73
C GLU A 303 21.06 18.92 14.86
N PRO A 304 19.88 19.43 14.45
CA PRO A 304 19.59 20.84 14.56
C PRO A 304 19.61 21.26 16.03
N ALA A 305 20.21 22.42 16.31
CA ALA A 305 20.32 22.91 17.67
C ALA A 305 18.92 23.06 18.30
N LYS A 306 18.69 22.38 19.42
CA LYS A 306 17.40 22.33 20.12
C LYS A 306 17.25 23.47 21.13
N GLY A 307 16.01 23.85 21.39
CA GLY A 307 15.58 24.73 22.47
C GLY A 307 14.39 24.12 23.21
N LYS A 308 14.10 24.63 24.41
CA LYS A 308 13.04 24.11 25.27
C LYS A 308 11.71 24.83 25.03
N LEU A 309 10.63 24.06 24.93
CA LEU A 309 9.26 24.54 24.76
C LEU A 309 8.37 23.85 25.79
N ALA A 310 7.80 24.63 26.71
CA ALA A 310 6.91 24.15 27.76
C ALA A 310 5.47 24.57 27.48
N ILE A 311 4.58 23.59 27.33
CA ILE A 311 3.18 23.82 26.95
C ILE A 311 2.25 23.34 28.06
N GLN A 312 1.52 24.27 28.64
CA GLN A 312 0.44 24.03 29.60
C GLN A 312 -0.91 24.16 28.90
N VAL A 313 -1.64 23.06 28.77
CA VAL A 313 -3.02 23.07 28.24
C VAL A 313 -4.04 22.78 29.34
N THR A 314 -5.19 23.43 29.29
CA THR A 314 -6.33 23.16 30.18
C THR A 314 -7.58 22.90 29.32
N PRO A 315 -8.23 21.73 29.43
CA PRO A 315 -7.86 20.58 30.28
C PRO A 315 -6.59 19.86 29.78
N ALA A 316 -5.87 19.20 30.69
CA ALA A 316 -4.51 18.68 30.45
C ALA A 316 -4.41 17.48 29.48
N ASP A 317 -5.55 16.86 29.17
CA ASP A 317 -5.72 15.73 28.25
C ASP A 317 -6.13 16.17 26.82
N ALA A 318 -6.11 17.48 26.53
CA ALA A 318 -6.25 17.98 25.17
C ALA A 318 -5.00 17.63 24.32
N VAL A 319 -5.22 17.29 23.06
CA VAL A 319 -4.13 17.00 22.11
C VAL A 319 -3.52 18.32 21.65
N ILE A 320 -2.19 18.45 21.76
CA ILE A 320 -1.45 19.61 21.29
C ILE A 320 -0.75 19.22 20.00
N THR A 321 -1.04 19.91 18.89
CA THR A 321 -0.30 19.79 17.63
C THR A 321 0.68 20.95 17.51
N ILE A 322 1.94 20.64 17.23
CA ILE A 322 3.01 21.60 16.97
C ILE A 322 3.37 21.52 15.50
N THR A 323 3.36 22.66 14.83
CA THR A 323 3.64 22.81 13.40
C THR A 323 4.74 23.85 13.21
N PRO A 324 5.89 23.51 12.60
CA PRO A 324 6.90 24.48 12.21
C PRO A 324 6.32 25.59 11.32
N ALA A 325 6.70 26.84 11.57
CA ALA A 325 6.26 28.01 10.80
C ALA A 325 7.36 28.44 9.82
N GLY A 326 7.35 27.87 8.62
CA GLY A 326 8.30 28.17 7.54
C GLY A 326 8.48 27.00 6.57
N SER A 327 9.41 27.13 5.62
CA SER A 327 9.77 26.11 4.62
C SER A 327 10.72 25.03 5.17
N SER A 328 10.47 24.55 6.39
CA SER A 328 11.19 23.42 6.98
C SER A 328 10.50 22.10 6.60
N ASN A 329 11.26 21.09 6.19
CA ASN A 329 10.76 19.75 5.86
C ASN A 329 10.24 18.94 7.10
N GLU A 330 10.23 19.54 8.29
CA GLU A 330 9.69 18.95 9.51
C GLU A 330 8.17 18.84 9.48
N ARG A 331 7.65 17.64 9.74
CA ARG A 331 6.21 17.37 9.76
C ARG A 331 5.59 17.82 11.10
N PRO A 332 4.31 18.23 11.11
CA PRO A 332 3.58 18.46 12.36
C PRO A 332 3.59 17.23 13.25
N PHE A 333 3.72 17.44 14.56
CA PHE A 333 3.73 16.36 15.55
C PHE A 333 2.86 16.71 16.76
N ASN A 334 2.36 15.66 17.42
CA ASN A 334 1.45 15.80 18.55
C ASN A 334 2.17 15.51 19.87
N VAL A 335 1.86 16.31 20.90
CA VAL A 335 2.37 16.16 22.27
C VAL A 335 1.25 16.27 23.30
N LEU A 336 1.56 15.84 24.52
CA LEU A 336 0.76 16.13 25.72
C LEU A 336 1.32 17.35 26.44
N SER A 337 0.60 17.86 27.44
CA SER A 337 1.08 18.97 28.25
C SER A 337 2.39 18.62 28.97
N GLY A 338 3.43 19.45 28.82
CA GLY A 338 4.76 19.20 29.38
C GLY A 338 5.83 20.12 28.80
N GLU A 339 7.09 19.91 29.20
CA GLU A 339 8.27 20.50 28.55
C GLU A 339 8.86 19.48 27.55
N ILE A 340 9.17 19.96 26.36
CA ILE A 340 9.81 19.20 25.28
C ILE A 340 11.01 19.97 24.74
N GLU A 341 11.94 19.26 24.11
CA GLU A 341 13.00 19.87 23.29
C GLU A 341 12.63 19.77 21.82
N VAL A 342 12.65 20.90 21.14
CA VAL A 342 12.36 21.04 19.70
C VAL A 342 13.49 21.84 19.04
N PRO A 343 13.71 21.72 17.72
CA PRO A 343 14.64 22.57 16.99
C PRO A 343 14.40 24.07 17.25
N ILE A 344 15.44 24.89 17.14
CA ILE A 344 15.32 26.34 17.24
C ILE A 344 14.59 26.86 16.00
N GLY A 345 13.44 27.49 16.20
CA GLY A 345 12.56 27.91 15.11
C GLY A 345 11.30 28.62 15.59
N ASN A 346 10.43 28.97 14.65
CA ASN A 346 9.09 29.48 14.93
C ASN A 346 8.08 28.35 14.78
N TYR A 347 7.09 28.29 15.66
CA TYR A 347 6.07 27.23 15.68
C TYR A 347 4.66 27.80 15.83
N ASN A 348 3.71 27.20 15.10
CA ASN A 348 2.29 27.33 15.35
C ASN A 348 1.85 26.17 16.23
N ILE A 349 1.15 26.47 17.33
CA ILE A 349 0.76 25.48 18.34
C ILE A 349 -0.76 25.51 18.46
N THR A 350 -1.41 24.38 18.20
CA THR A 350 -2.86 24.22 18.25
C THR A 350 -3.21 23.20 19.34
N ALA A 351 -4.26 23.45 20.10
CA ALA A 351 -4.80 22.50 21.06
C ALA A 351 -6.28 22.19 20.77
N GLU A 352 -6.60 20.90 20.74
CA GLU A 352 -7.94 20.39 20.42
C GLU A 352 -8.38 19.31 21.40
N LYS A 353 -9.69 19.29 21.70
CA LYS A 353 -10.35 18.24 22.46
C LYS A 353 -11.81 18.14 22.04
N ASP A 354 -12.33 16.92 21.92
CA ASP A 354 -13.76 16.70 21.64
C ASP A 354 -14.65 17.31 22.74
N GLY A 355 -15.75 17.95 22.33
CA GLY A 355 -16.59 18.75 23.20
C GLY A 355 -16.03 20.12 23.59
N TYR A 356 -14.87 20.55 23.06
CA TYR A 356 -14.27 21.87 23.35
C TYR A 356 -13.98 22.67 22.07
N GLU A 357 -13.85 23.99 22.20
CA GLU A 357 -13.36 24.91 21.17
C GLU A 357 -11.84 24.77 20.97
N THR A 358 -11.41 24.66 19.71
CA THR A 358 -9.99 24.60 19.33
C THR A 358 -9.33 25.95 19.56
N VAL A 359 -8.11 25.95 20.10
CA VAL A 359 -7.33 27.19 20.37
C VAL A 359 -5.96 27.07 19.73
N SER A 360 -5.53 28.09 18.98
CA SER A 360 -4.18 28.16 18.39
C SER A 360 -3.38 29.36 18.91
N LYS A 361 -2.06 29.24 18.86
CA LYS A 361 -1.10 30.33 19.06
C LYS A 361 -0.03 30.25 17.97
N GLU A 362 0.07 31.30 17.17
CA GLU A 362 0.96 31.36 16.02
C GLU A 362 2.32 31.97 16.37
N ASN A 363 3.33 31.69 15.53
CA ASN A 363 4.66 32.31 15.55
C ASN A 363 5.37 32.27 16.93
N VAL A 364 5.23 31.16 17.65
CA VAL A 364 5.94 30.91 18.90
C VAL A 364 7.42 30.62 18.61
N LYS A 365 8.28 31.59 18.91
CA LYS A 365 9.73 31.49 18.69
C LYS A 365 10.45 30.76 19.83
N VAL A 366 11.04 29.61 19.52
CA VAL A 366 11.89 28.82 20.44
C VAL A 366 13.37 29.16 20.20
N ASN A 367 14.15 29.31 21.27
CA ASN A 367 15.57 29.69 21.23
C ASN A 367 16.42 28.79 22.14
N LYS A 368 17.75 28.77 21.93
CA LYS A 368 18.70 27.86 22.61
C LYS A 368 18.77 27.99 24.15
N ALA A 369 18.52 29.18 24.69
CA ALA A 369 18.93 29.53 26.06
C ALA A 369 17.80 29.68 27.10
N VAL A 370 16.53 29.71 26.67
CA VAL A 370 15.38 29.99 27.57
C VAL A 370 14.22 29.05 27.22
N SER A 371 13.65 28.38 28.23
CA SER A 371 12.43 27.57 28.05
C SER A 371 11.25 28.48 27.69
N THR A 372 10.71 28.27 26.49
CA THR A 372 9.64 29.08 25.92
C THR A 372 8.30 28.60 26.48
N GLN A 373 7.59 29.47 27.21
CA GLN A 373 6.36 29.10 27.93
C GLN A 373 5.11 29.41 27.09
N VAL A 374 4.23 28.43 26.93
CA VAL A 374 2.96 28.54 26.21
C VAL A 374 1.84 28.00 27.10
N LYS A 375 0.78 28.79 27.29
CA LYS A 375 -0.41 28.38 28.03
C LYS A 375 -1.65 28.52 27.15
N LEU A 376 -2.44 27.45 27.06
CA LEU A 376 -3.68 27.37 26.27
C LEU A 376 -4.81 26.88 27.18
N THR A 377 -6.00 27.46 27.03
CA THR A 377 -7.20 27.08 27.80
C THR A 377 -8.37 26.95 26.85
N LEU A 378 -8.86 25.73 26.64
CA LEU A 378 -10.00 25.46 25.77
C LEU A 378 -11.31 25.75 26.51
N LYS A 379 -12.30 26.29 25.80
CA LYS A 379 -13.67 26.45 26.33
C LYS A 379 -14.51 25.23 25.96
N GLN A 380 -15.32 24.74 26.89
CA GLN A 380 -16.24 23.65 26.59
C GLN A 380 -17.38 24.17 25.69
N LYS A 381 -17.65 23.47 24.58
CA LYS A 381 -18.78 23.77 23.69
C LYS A 381 -20.09 23.51 24.43
N ALA A 382 -21.08 24.39 24.25
CA ALA A 382 -22.41 24.17 24.80
C ALA A 382 -23.05 22.90 24.19
N PRO A 383 -23.68 22.02 24.98
CA PRO A 383 -24.32 20.82 24.46
C PRO A 383 -25.55 21.19 23.63
N VAL A 384 -25.59 20.73 22.37
CA VAL A 384 -26.69 20.96 21.42
C VAL A 384 -27.58 19.73 21.20
N SER A 385 -27.35 18.65 21.95
CA SER A 385 -28.05 17.37 21.81
C SER A 385 -28.53 16.80 23.14
N ALA A 386 -29.52 15.90 23.07
CA ALA A 386 -30.01 15.03 24.11
C ALA A 386 -29.73 13.56 23.73
N ILE A 387 -29.71 12.66 24.71
CA ILE A 387 -29.40 11.24 24.50
C ILE A 387 -30.53 10.36 25.04
N ILE A 388 -31.06 9.48 24.20
CA ILE A 388 -31.88 8.35 24.64
C ILE A 388 -30.95 7.14 24.77
N ASP A 389 -30.90 6.50 25.93
CA ASP A 389 -30.10 5.29 26.14
C ASP A 389 -30.96 4.01 26.13
N GLY A 390 -30.29 2.86 26.16
CA GLY A 390 -30.92 1.54 26.17
C GLY A 390 -30.73 0.77 27.47
N GLN A 391 -30.42 1.43 28.60
CA GLN A 391 -29.95 0.76 29.82
C GLN A 391 -30.92 -0.30 30.38
N PHE A 392 -32.22 -0.06 30.26
CA PHE A 392 -33.27 -0.97 30.74
C PHE A 392 -33.91 -1.82 29.63
N LEU A 393 -33.33 -1.82 28.42
CA LEU A 393 -33.91 -2.52 27.26
C LEU A 393 -33.38 -3.96 27.14
N PRO A 394 -34.27 -4.95 26.93
CA PRO A 394 -33.86 -6.31 26.55
C PRO A 394 -33.03 -6.34 25.26
N LYS A 395 -32.07 -7.27 25.16
CA LYS A 395 -31.19 -7.39 23.97
C LYS A 395 -31.92 -7.73 22.67
N ASP A 396 -33.12 -8.29 22.79
CA ASP A 396 -34.04 -8.66 21.71
C ASP A 396 -35.06 -7.57 21.37
N ALA A 397 -35.06 -6.43 22.09
CA ALA A 397 -35.95 -5.31 21.82
C ALA A 397 -35.49 -4.49 20.59
N GLN A 398 -36.45 -4.01 19.81
CA GLN A 398 -36.25 -3.06 18.72
C GLN A 398 -36.84 -1.71 19.12
N VAL A 399 -36.13 -0.61 18.89
CA VAL A 399 -36.60 0.74 19.21
C VAL A 399 -36.82 1.54 17.95
N PHE A 400 -37.92 2.28 17.93
CA PHE A 400 -38.30 3.22 16.89
C PHE A 400 -38.51 4.59 17.53
N ILE A 401 -37.96 5.63 16.92
CA ILE A 401 -38.14 7.03 17.32
C ILE A 401 -38.81 7.74 16.17
N ASN A 402 -39.98 8.34 16.42
CA ASN A 402 -40.85 8.96 15.41
C ASN A 402 -41.11 8.02 14.21
N GLY A 403 -41.25 6.72 14.48
CA GLY A 403 -41.44 5.65 13.49
C GLY A 403 -40.16 5.11 12.83
N VAL A 404 -39.01 5.76 12.99
CA VAL A 404 -37.73 5.32 12.41
C VAL A 404 -37.00 4.38 13.36
N ARG A 405 -36.60 3.20 12.89
CA ARG A 405 -35.83 2.23 13.69
C ARG A 405 -34.42 2.75 14.00
N VAL A 406 -34.00 2.69 15.26
CA VAL A 406 -32.71 3.22 15.73
C VAL A 406 -31.90 2.19 16.53
N SER A 407 -30.58 2.40 16.62
CA SER A 407 -29.70 1.73 17.57
C SER A 407 -29.51 2.58 18.83
N MET A 408 -29.35 1.93 19.99
CA MET A 408 -29.09 2.61 21.27
C MET A 408 -27.60 2.58 21.66
N PRO A 409 -27.07 3.63 22.30
CA PRO A 409 -27.73 4.91 22.59
C PRO A 409 -27.94 5.75 21.32
N TYR A 410 -29.00 6.56 21.31
CA TYR A 410 -29.37 7.44 20.21
C TYR A 410 -29.21 8.91 20.63
N SER A 411 -28.44 9.68 19.86
CA SER A 411 -28.23 11.12 20.06
C SER A 411 -29.19 11.90 19.15
N THR A 412 -29.82 12.94 19.68
CA THR A 412 -30.83 13.74 18.96
C THR A 412 -30.84 15.19 19.44
N THR A 413 -31.58 16.08 18.77
CA THR A 413 -31.75 17.47 19.20
C THR A 413 -32.72 17.59 20.39
N PRO A 414 -32.77 18.72 21.11
CA PRO A 414 -33.87 18.99 22.04
C PRO A 414 -35.22 19.02 21.30
N GLY A 415 -36.26 18.44 21.89
CA GLY A 415 -37.57 18.32 21.24
C GLY A 415 -38.45 17.20 21.79
N THR A 416 -39.63 17.03 21.21
CA THR A 416 -40.61 15.99 21.58
C THR A 416 -40.48 14.77 20.66
N TYR A 417 -40.52 13.58 21.25
CA TYR A 417 -40.28 12.30 20.58
C TYR A 417 -41.32 11.26 20.99
N LYS A 418 -41.85 10.55 19.98
CA LYS A 418 -42.60 9.30 20.18
C LYS A 418 -41.63 8.12 20.07
N ILE A 419 -41.46 7.39 21.17
CA ILE A 419 -40.59 6.22 21.27
C ILE A 419 -41.46 4.97 21.32
N ARG A 420 -41.31 4.07 20.34
CA ARG A 420 -42.00 2.78 20.29
C ARG A 420 -40.98 1.66 20.45
N ILE A 421 -41.25 0.71 21.34
CA ILE A 421 -40.35 -0.39 21.68
C ILE A 421 -41.09 -1.70 21.45
N GLU A 422 -40.52 -2.54 20.61
CA GLU A 422 -41.11 -3.82 20.19
C GLU A 422 -40.23 -5.00 20.63
N ARG A 423 -40.87 -6.11 21.00
CA ARG A 423 -40.19 -7.34 21.42
C ARG A 423 -41.02 -8.55 21.02
N ASN A 424 -40.36 -9.58 20.47
CA ASN A 424 -41.05 -10.76 19.97
C ASN A 424 -41.83 -11.48 21.08
N GLY A 425 -43.10 -11.81 20.83
CA GLY A 425 -44.00 -12.46 21.80
C GLY A 425 -44.70 -11.53 22.80
N TYR A 426 -44.47 -10.21 22.74
CA TYR A 426 -45.07 -9.21 23.61
C TYR A 426 -45.76 -8.10 22.83
N ASN A 427 -46.75 -7.44 23.43
CA ASN A 427 -47.33 -6.22 22.87
C ASN A 427 -46.29 -5.09 22.84
N PRO A 428 -46.25 -4.25 21.78
CA PRO A 428 -45.44 -3.05 21.72
C PRO A 428 -45.74 -2.06 22.85
N VAL A 429 -44.72 -1.33 23.30
CA VAL A 429 -44.85 -0.23 24.28
C VAL A 429 -44.55 1.10 23.59
N GLU A 430 -45.43 2.10 23.76
CA GLU A 430 -45.21 3.46 23.26
C GLU A 430 -45.03 4.45 24.42
N ILE A 431 -44.12 5.40 24.25
CA ILE A 431 -43.74 6.42 25.23
C ILE A 431 -43.57 7.74 24.49
N ASP A 432 -44.36 8.76 24.84
CA ASP A 432 -44.17 10.13 24.36
C ASP A 432 -43.36 10.92 25.42
N THR A 433 -42.30 11.62 25.00
CA THR A 433 -41.40 12.35 25.91
C THR A 433 -40.84 13.62 25.27
N THR A 434 -40.42 14.59 26.08
CA THR A 434 -39.75 15.82 25.62
C THR A 434 -38.37 15.91 26.27
N LEU A 435 -37.35 16.14 25.44
CA LEU A 435 -35.94 16.15 25.83
C LEU A 435 -35.34 17.55 25.73
N SER A 436 -34.63 17.97 26.77
CA SER A 436 -33.86 19.22 26.84
C SER A 436 -32.41 19.01 26.42
N ALA A 437 -31.70 20.08 26.06
CA ALA A 437 -30.27 20.03 25.76
C ALA A 437 -29.46 19.45 26.93
N GLY A 438 -28.58 18.49 26.65
CA GLY A 438 -27.79 17.77 27.66
C GLY A 438 -28.57 16.70 28.45
N GLN A 439 -29.88 16.54 28.25
CA GLN A 439 -30.67 15.53 28.96
C GLN A 439 -30.34 14.11 28.49
N ARG A 440 -30.26 13.17 29.43
CA ARG A 440 -30.23 11.73 29.17
C ARG A 440 -31.54 11.08 29.61
N PHE A 441 -32.13 10.24 28.77
CA PHE A 441 -33.41 9.57 29.03
C PHE A 441 -33.29 8.05 28.81
N SER A 442 -33.74 7.28 29.79
CA SER A 442 -33.58 5.82 29.84
C SER A 442 -34.97 5.15 29.92
N PRO A 443 -35.60 4.79 28.79
CA PRO A 443 -36.94 4.19 28.78
C PRO A 443 -36.94 2.79 29.45
N ASN A 444 -37.93 2.55 30.32
CA ASN A 444 -38.08 1.31 31.08
C ASN A 444 -39.48 0.67 30.84
N PRO A 445 -39.66 -0.06 29.73
CA PRO A 445 -40.96 -0.59 29.30
C PRO A 445 -41.46 -1.75 30.17
N GLN A 446 -42.78 -1.77 30.42
CA GLN A 446 -43.48 -2.89 31.07
C GLN A 446 -44.10 -3.81 30.01
N TRP A 447 -43.91 -5.13 30.14
CA TRP A 447 -44.20 -6.10 29.07
C TRP A 447 -45.47 -6.92 29.33
N THR A 448 -46.30 -7.11 28.29
CA THR A 448 -47.47 -8.01 28.32
C THR A 448 -47.38 -9.03 27.17
N ALA A 449 -47.55 -10.32 27.47
CA ALA A 449 -47.36 -11.40 26.50
C ALA A 449 -48.60 -11.62 25.61
N VAL A 450 -48.39 -12.08 24.37
CA VAL A 450 -49.46 -12.39 23.40
C VAL A 450 -49.85 -13.87 23.51
N THR A 451 -51.14 -14.15 23.76
CA THR A 451 -51.66 -15.53 23.86
C THR A 451 -51.86 -16.17 22.48
N LYS A 452 -51.51 -17.46 22.33
CA LYS A 452 -51.45 -18.17 21.05
C LYS A 452 -52.58 -19.21 20.91
N PRO A 453 -53.24 -19.34 19.74
CA PRO A 453 -54.29 -20.35 19.52
C PRO A 453 -53.75 -21.81 19.50
N PRO A 454 -54.62 -22.82 19.72
CA PRO A 454 -54.23 -24.23 19.81
C PRO A 454 -53.74 -24.80 18.47
N ALA A 455 -52.90 -25.85 18.56
CA ALA A 455 -52.29 -26.49 17.39
C ALA A 455 -53.23 -27.51 16.72
N LEU A 456 -53.20 -27.56 15.39
CA LEU A 456 -53.95 -28.50 14.56
C LEU A 456 -53.33 -29.91 14.58
N GLY A 457 -54.11 -30.91 14.18
CA GLY A 457 -53.63 -32.27 13.85
C GLY A 457 -53.87 -32.59 12.38
N LYS A 458 -53.16 -33.59 11.84
CA LYS A 458 -53.15 -33.91 10.41
C LYS A 458 -53.84 -35.23 10.11
N LEU A 459 -54.79 -35.24 9.19
CA LEU A 459 -55.43 -36.45 8.66
C LEU A 459 -54.82 -36.81 7.31
N GLN A 460 -54.47 -38.09 7.13
CA GLN A 460 -54.11 -38.67 5.84
C GLN A 460 -54.99 -39.90 5.56
N VAL A 461 -55.49 -40.02 4.32
CA VAL A 461 -56.44 -41.04 3.89
C VAL A 461 -55.97 -41.66 2.57
N ASN A 462 -55.71 -42.96 2.60
CA ASN A 462 -55.46 -43.76 1.41
C ASN A 462 -56.76 -44.45 1.00
N VAL A 463 -57.34 -44.11 -0.14
CA VAL A 463 -58.55 -44.77 -0.65
C VAL A 463 -58.22 -45.58 -1.92
N THR A 464 -58.76 -46.80 -1.99
CA THR A 464 -58.73 -47.64 -3.18
C THR A 464 -60.16 -47.82 -3.68
N PRO A 465 -60.50 -47.45 -4.92
CA PRO A 465 -59.68 -46.78 -5.94
C PRO A 465 -59.40 -45.30 -5.57
N ARG A 466 -58.27 -44.76 -6.06
CA ARG A 466 -57.68 -43.48 -5.62
C ARG A 466 -58.50 -42.23 -6.00
N ASP A 467 -59.37 -42.33 -6.99
CA ASP A 467 -60.24 -41.26 -7.46
C ASP A 467 -61.61 -41.22 -6.76
N ALA A 468 -61.80 -41.99 -5.68
CA ALA A 468 -62.95 -41.82 -4.80
C ALA A 468 -62.93 -40.45 -4.10
N MET A 469 -64.08 -39.78 -4.08
CA MET A 469 -64.28 -38.51 -3.38
C MET A 469 -64.34 -38.73 -1.87
N LEU A 470 -63.54 -37.95 -1.14
CA LEU A 470 -63.42 -37.97 0.30
C LEU A 470 -63.99 -36.68 0.92
N SER A 471 -64.77 -36.84 2.00
CA SER A 471 -65.24 -35.74 2.84
C SER A 471 -65.19 -36.12 4.31
N VAL A 472 -65.01 -35.13 5.19
CA VAL A 472 -64.91 -35.34 6.65
C VAL A 472 -65.78 -34.32 7.40
N THR A 473 -66.64 -34.80 8.30
CA THR A 473 -67.58 -33.96 9.06
C THR A 473 -67.27 -34.03 10.55
N SER A 474 -67.13 -32.87 11.20
CA SER A 474 -66.96 -32.78 12.66
C SER A 474 -68.23 -33.26 13.38
N ILE A 475 -68.07 -34.14 14.37
CA ILE A 475 -69.19 -34.63 15.19
C ILE A 475 -69.69 -33.53 16.13
N ASP A 476 -68.79 -32.69 16.64
CA ASP A 476 -69.12 -31.67 17.65
C ASP A 476 -69.72 -30.40 17.04
N SER A 477 -69.26 -29.98 15.85
CA SER A 477 -69.70 -28.73 15.20
C SER A 477 -70.58 -28.92 13.96
N GLY A 478 -70.72 -30.15 13.45
CA GLY A 478 -71.40 -30.44 12.19
C GLY A 478 -70.72 -29.87 10.93
N SER A 479 -69.53 -29.26 11.06
CA SER A 479 -68.81 -28.67 9.93
C SER A 479 -68.21 -29.75 9.03
N THR A 480 -68.48 -29.68 7.73
CA THR A 480 -67.93 -30.60 6.72
C THR A 480 -66.78 -29.95 5.96
N TYR A 481 -65.71 -30.72 5.74
CA TYR A 481 -64.54 -30.36 4.97
C TYR A 481 -64.41 -31.37 3.82
N ASP A 482 -64.44 -30.89 2.57
CA ASP A 482 -64.21 -31.74 1.40
C ASP A 482 -62.70 -31.89 1.15
N ILE A 483 -62.25 -33.14 1.04
CA ILE A 483 -60.84 -33.52 0.82
C ILE A 483 -60.60 -33.87 -0.67
N GLY A 484 -61.67 -34.02 -1.47
CA GLY A 484 -61.56 -34.39 -2.88
C GLY A 484 -60.91 -35.76 -3.05
N THR A 485 -59.90 -35.87 -3.91
CA THR A 485 -59.12 -37.10 -4.13
C THR A 485 -57.70 -37.04 -3.54
N THR A 486 -57.36 -35.96 -2.83
CA THR A 486 -55.96 -35.68 -2.42
C THR A 486 -55.54 -36.40 -1.14
N GLY A 487 -56.50 -36.78 -0.30
CA GLY A 487 -56.27 -37.65 0.86
C GLY A 487 -55.42 -37.06 1.99
N GLU A 488 -55.24 -35.74 2.11
CA GLU A 488 -54.52 -35.13 3.24
C GLU A 488 -55.12 -33.76 3.62
N ILE A 489 -55.36 -33.53 4.92
CA ILE A 489 -55.95 -32.27 5.44
C ILE A 489 -55.51 -32.01 6.90
N ASP A 490 -55.26 -30.75 7.26
CA ASP A 490 -55.03 -30.32 8.64
C ASP A 490 -56.35 -29.87 9.29
N LEU A 491 -56.66 -30.38 10.48
CA LEU A 491 -57.94 -30.21 11.18
C LEU A 491 -57.74 -29.84 12.66
N PRO A 492 -58.69 -29.11 13.27
CA PRO A 492 -58.73 -28.95 14.72
C PRO A 492 -58.79 -30.31 15.44
N PRO A 493 -58.23 -30.45 16.66
CA PRO A 493 -58.38 -31.65 17.45
C PRO A 493 -59.86 -31.89 17.81
N GLY A 494 -60.33 -33.14 17.70
CA GLY A 494 -61.74 -33.49 17.86
C GLY A 494 -62.10 -34.81 17.17
N SER A 495 -63.39 -35.18 17.22
CA SER A 495 -63.90 -36.40 16.57
C SER A 495 -64.70 -36.08 15.30
N TYR A 496 -64.53 -36.93 14.28
CA TYR A 496 -65.05 -36.70 12.94
C TYR A 496 -65.57 -37.99 12.30
N VAL A 497 -66.42 -37.85 11.28
CA VAL A 497 -66.85 -38.93 10.38
C VAL A 497 -66.22 -38.72 9.01
N LEU A 498 -65.39 -39.66 8.55
CA LEU A 498 -64.79 -39.68 7.22
C LEU A 498 -65.68 -40.51 6.28
N THR A 499 -66.00 -39.99 5.09
CA THR A 499 -66.84 -40.66 4.08
C THR A 499 -66.13 -40.73 2.73
N ALA A 500 -66.22 -41.87 2.04
CA ALA A 500 -65.67 -42.11 0.71
C ALA A 500 -66.75 -42.57 -0.27
N LYS A 501 -66.80 -41.97 -1.47
CA LYS A 501 -67.78 -42.30 -2.53
C LYS A 501 -67.12 -42.30 -3.92
N ARG A 502 -67.52 -43.24 -4.78
CA ARG A 502 -67.21 -43.24 -6.22
C ARG A 502 -68.39 -43.83 -7.00
N GLU A 503 -68.63 -43.32 -8.20
CA GLU A 503 -69.56 -43.92 -9.17
C GLU A 503 -69.12 -45.37 -9.50
N GLU A 504 -70.07 -46.28 -9.76
CA GLU A 504 -69.82 -47.73 -9.91
C GLU A 504 -69.15 -48.47 -8.74
N TYR A 505 -69.01 -47.86 -7.56
CA TYR A 505 -68.56 -48.50 -6.33
C TYR A 505 -69.58 -48.31 -5.19
N ASN A 506 -69.52 -49.19 -4.18
CA ASN A 506 -70.26 -49.01 -2.93
C ASN A 506 -69.48 -48.05 -2.02
N GLY A 507 -70.15 -47.02 -1.49
CA GLY A 507 -69.54 -46.03 -0.59
C GLY A 507 -69.31 -46.56 0.83
N GLU A 508 -68.38 -45.93 1.56
CA GLU A 508 -67.94 -46.33 2.90
C GLU A 508 -67.84 -45.11 3.83
N ALA A 509 -68.10 -45.28 5.13
CA ALA A 509 -67.95 -44.22 6.14
C ALA A 509 -67.36 -44.76 7.45
N LYS A 510 -66.55 -43.95 8.14
CA LYS A 510 -65.77 -44.36 9.32
C LYS A 510 -65.54 -43.22 10.31
N ASN A 511 -65.77 -43.48 11.59
CA ASN A 511 -65.48 -42.51 12.66
C ASN A 511 -63.96 -42.48 12.95
N ILE A 512 -63.42 -41.28 13.18
CA ILE A 512 -62.00 -41.01 13.40
C ILE A 512 -61.81 -39.91 14.46
N THR A 513 -60.62 -39.83 15.05
CA THR A 513 -60.24 -38.78 16.00
C THR A 513 -58.93 -38.12 15.55
N ILE A 514 -58.86 -36.80 15.67
CA ILE A 514 -57.69 -35.97 15.36
C ILE A 514 -57.09 -35.45 16.68
N THR A 515 -55.80 -35.66 16.86
CA THR A 515 -55.03 -35.26 18.05
C THR A 515 -54.07 -34.12 17.69
N PRO A 516 -53.85 -33.11 18.56
CA PRO A 516 -52.96 -31.98 18.24
C PRO A 516 -51.53 -32.44 17.91
N ASN A 517 -50.93 -31.86 16.87
CA ASN A 517 -49.57 -32.16 16.41
C ASN A 517 -49.31 -33.64 16.01
N GLN A 518 -50.34 -34.46 15.82
CA GLN A 518 -50.20 -35.86 15.38
C GLN A 518 -50.74 -36.05 13.96
N ARG A 519 -50.26 -37.11 13.28
CA ARG A 519 -50.80 -37.57 11.98
C ARG A 519 -51.65 -38.82 12.17
N THR A 520 -52.93 -38.74 11.85
CA THR A 520 -53.86 -39.88 11.79
C THR A 520 -53.88 -40.43 10.36
N LEU A 521 -53.53 -41.70 10.17
CA LEU A 521 -53.56 -42.37 8.85
C LEU A 521 -54.71 -43.38 8.78
N ILE A 522 -55.53 -43.31 7.72
CA ILE A 522 -56.68 -44.19 7.49
C ILE A 522 -56.60 -44.80 6.09
N THR A 523 -56.97 -46.07 5.96
CA THR A 523 -57.16 -46.73 4.65
C THR A 523 -58.61 -47.16 4.48
N LEU A 524 -59.17 -46.93 3.28
CA LEU A 524 -60.52 -47.35 2.86
C LEU A 524 -60.45 -48.08 1.51
N THR A 525 -61.30 -49.09 1.30
CA THR A 525 -61.27 -49.90 0.07
C THR A 525 -62.69 -50.16 -0.42
N LEU A 526 -63.13 -49.35 -1.37
CA LEU A 526 -64.47 -49.45 -1.94
C LEU A 526 -64.57 -50.69 -2.84
N ARG A 527 -65.72 -51.36 -2.79
CA ARG A 527 -66.00 -52.54 -3.63
C ARG A 527 -66.74 -52.13 -4.91
N PRO A 528 -66.29 -52.56 -6.10
CA PRO A 528 -66.97 -52.26 -7.37
C PRO A 528 -68.33 -52.97 -7.43
N LYS A 529 -69.30 -52.36 -8.13
CA LYS A 529 -70.63 -52.93 -8.34
C LYS A 529 -70.65 -54.04 -9.40
N ASN A 530 -69.70 -54.04 -10.35
CA ASN A 530 -69.60 -55.06 -11.40
C ASN A 530 -68.12 -55.33 -11.79
N PRO A 531 -67.54 -56.52 -11.55
CA PRO A 531 -66.08 -56.72 -11.61
C PRO A 531 -65.43 -56.81 -12.99
N GLU A 532 -66.12 -57.25 -14.05
CA GLU A 532 -65.48 -57.79 -15.26
C GLU A 532 -65.06 -56.75 -16.34
N LYS A 533 -65.26 -55.44 -16.11
CA LYS A 533 -65.05 -54.39 -17.14
C LYS A 533 -64.07 -53.27 -16.76
N ALA A 534 -63.20 -53.48 -15.78
CA ALA A 534 -62.28 -52.44 -15.30
C ALA A 534 -61.11 -52.15 -16.26
N LEU A 535 -60.94 -50.88 -16.64
CA LEU A 535 -59.79 -50.39 -17.43
C LEU A 535 -58.47 -50.49 -16.63
N ALA A 536 -57.35 -50.63 -17.34
CA ALA A 536 -56.01 -50.57 -16.76
C ALA A 536 -55.47 -49.12 -16.77
N THR A 537 -54.56 -48.80 -15.86
CA THR A 537 -53.94 -47.48 -15.70
C THR A 537 -52.43 -47.56 -15.84
N ILE A 538 -51.84 -46.64 -16.59
CA ILE A 538 -50.38 -46.45 -16.67
C ILE A 538 -50.01 -45.22 -15.84
N GLU A 539 -49.01 -45.36 -14.97
CA GLU A 539 -48.49 -44.30 -14.10
C GLU A 539 -47.06 -43.96 -14.48
N ILE A 540 -46.76 -42.66 -14.67
CA ILE A 540 -45.41 -42.17 -15.03
C ILE A 540 -45.00 -41.09 -14.02
N PRO A 541 -44.38 -41.47 -12.88
CA PRO A 541 -43.97 -40.53 -11.85
C PRO A 541 -42.92 -39.55 -12.37
N ASN A 542 -43.05 -38.27 -11.98
CA ASN A 542 -42.09 -37.20 -12.30
C ASN A 542 -41.84 -37.00 -13.81
N LEU A 543 -42.86 -37.23 -14.65
CA LEU A 543 -42.79 -36.93 -16.09
C LEU A 543 -42.45 -35.44 -16.31
N PRO A 544 -41.34 -35.10 -17.01
CA PRO A 544 -40.99 -33.71 -17.31
C PRO A 544 -42.05 -33.00 -18.15
N ALA A 545 -42.25 -31.70 -17.92
CA ALA A 545 -43.27 -30.90 -18.63
C ALA A 545 -43.02 -30.79 -20.15
N ASP A 546 -41.80 -31.06 -20.61
CA ASP A 546 -41.39 -31.09 -22.02
C ASP A 546 -41.53 -32.47 -22.68
N ALA A 547 -41.97 -33.50 -21.94
CA ALA A 547 -42.07 -34.87 -22.44
C ALA A 547 -43.47 -35.20 -23.02
N LYS A 548 -43.49 -35.95 -24.13
CA LYS A 548 -44.72 -36.42 -24.79
C LYS A 548 -44.86 -37.93 -24.65
N VAL A 549 -46.08 -38.41 -24.39
CA VAL A 549 -46.39 -39.83 -24.15
C VAL A 549 -47.36 -40.34 -25.23
N SER A 550 -47.06 -41.51 -25.79
CA SER A 550 -47.96 -42.23 -26.69
C SER A 550 -48.03 -43.73 -26.34
N VAL A 551 -49.18 -44.33 -26.61
CA VAL A 551 -49.43 -45.77 -26.50
C VAL A 551 -49.86 -46.29 -27.86
N ASP A 552 -49.18 -47.33 -28.36
CA ASP A 552 -49.34 -47.89 -29.72
C ASP A 552 -49.27 -46.84 -30.84
N GLY A 553 -48.45 -45.79 -30.62
CA GLY A 553 -48.28 -44.67 -31.54
C GLY A 553 -49.35 -43.57 -31.43
N LEU A 554 -50.41 -43.76 -30.63
CA LEU A 554 -51.44 -42.75 -30.39
C LEU A 554 -51.11 -41.92 -29.13
N PRO A 555 -51.21 -40.57 -29.18
CA PRO A 555 -50.97 -39.73 -28.01
C PRO A 555 -52.05 -39.93 -26.93
N VAL A 556 -51.64 -39.96 -25.67
CA VAL A 556 -52.54 -40.16 -24.51
C VAL A 556 -52.35 -39.07 -23.44
N THR A 557 -53.39 -38.80 -22.66
CA THR A 557 -53.42 -37.79 -21.59
C THR A 557 -53.65 -38.44 -20.22
N GLN A 558 -53.30 -37.74 -19.12
CA GLN A 558 -53.52 -38.27 -17.77
C GLN A 558 -55.00 -38.20 -17.36
N PRO A 559 -55.53 -39.21 -16.64
CA PRO A 559 -54.89 -40.50 -16.32
C PRO A 559 -54.76 -41.39 -17.58
N TYR A 560 -53.61 -42.02 -17.75
CA TYR A 560 -53.31 -42.83 -18.95
C TYR A 560 -54.04 -44.18 -18.88
N LEU A 561 -55.32 -44.18 -19.27
CA LEU A 561 -56.18 -45.35 -19.26
C LEU A 561 -56.09 -46.14 -20.57
N VAL A 562 -56.02 -47.46 -20.46
CA VAL A 562 -55.99 -48.38 -21.60
C VAL A 562 -56.88 -49.59 -21.35
N SER A 563 -57.38 -50.19 -22.43
CA SER A 563 -58.04 -51.50 -22.37
C SER A 563 -57.05 -52.58 -21.90
N PRO A 564 -57.53 -53.68 -21.29
CA PRO A 564 -56.67 -54.83 -21.00
C PRO A 564 -56.12 -55.44 -22.30
N GLY A 565 -54.81 -55.69 -22.37
CA GLY A 565 -54.12 -56.10 -23.59
C GLY A 565 -52.64 -55.74 -23.62
N SER A 566 -51.97 -56.04 -24.74
CA SER A 566 -50.54 -55.73 -24.92
C SER A 566 -50.34 -54.45 -25.73
N HIS A 567 -49.50 -53.56 -25.19
CA HIS A 567 -49.34 -52.19 -25.63
C HIS A 567 -47.85 -51.78 -25.67
N ILE A 568 -47.49 -50.88 -26.58
CA ILE A 568 -46.18 -50.22 -26.64
C ILE A 568 -46.31 -48.80 -26.09
N ILE A 569 -45.52 -48.48 -25.07
CA ILE A 569 -45.46 -47.17 -24.42
C ILE A 569 -44.19 -46.44 -24.90
N ARG A 570 -44.34 -45.25 -25.47
CA ARG A 570 -43.22 -44.39 -25.93
C ARG A 570 -43.24 -43.04 -25.23
N ILE A 571 -42.05 -42.53 -24.90
CA ILE A 571 -41.84 -41.21 -24.27
C ILE A 571 -40.71 -40.45 -24.99
N ASP A 572 -41.01 -39.27 -25.52
CA ASP A 572 -40.08 -38.39 -26.25
C ASP A 572 -39.75 -37.13 -25.45
N ARG A 573 -38.49 -36.67 -25.50
CA ARG A 573 -38.00 -35.44 -24.83
C ARG A 573 -36.88 -34.75 -25.62
N THR A 574 -36.91 -33.41 -25.70
CA THR A 574 -35.93 -32.62 -26.45
C THR A 574 -34.52 -32.69 -25.84
N GLY A 575 -33.49 -32.88 -26.67
CA GLY A 575 -32.08 -32.91 -26.27
C GLY A 575 -31.57 -34.23 -25.68
N PHE A 576 -32.43 -35.25 -25.60
CA PHE A 576 -32.13 -36.59 -25.10
C PHE A 576 -32.56 -37.66 -26.11
N LYS A 577 -32.10 -38.91 -25.93
CA LYS A 577 -32.61 -40.06 -26.70
C LYS A 577 -34.01 -40.47 -26.20
N PRO A 578 -34.93 -40.93 -27.08
CA PRO A 578 -36.28 -41.34 -26.71
C PRO A 578 -36.33 -42.69 -25.96
N TYR A 579 -37.42 -42.93 -25.23
CA TYR A 579 -37.67 -44.15 -24.45
C TYR A 579 -38.85 -44.95 -25.01
N GLU A 580 -38.74 -46.28 -25.08
CA GLU A 580 -39.79 -47.20 -25.52
C GLU A 580 -39.83 -48.48 -24.67
N LYS A 581 -41.03 -49.00 -24.38
CA LYS A 581 -41.24 -50.31 -23.73
C LYS A 581 -42.56 -50.96 -24.17
N ARG A 582 -42.57 -52.28 -24.38
CA ARG A 582 -43.80 -53.08 -24.56
C ARG A 582 -44.19 -53.79 -23.26
N GLU A 583 -45.48 -53.87 -22.95
CA GLU A 583 -46.03 -54.55 -21.77
C GLU A 583 -47.38 -55.25 -22.10
N ASN A 584 -47.91 -56.08 -21.19
CA ASN A 584 -49.25 -56.67 -21.26
C ASN A 584 -50.01 -56.42 -19.95
N LEU A 585 -51.22 -55.85 -20.03
CA LEU A 585 -51.94 -55.27 -18.90
C LEU A 585 -53.27 -55.97 -18.63
N SER A 586 -53.54 -56.28 -17.37
CA SER A 586 -54.74 -56.97 -16.89
C SER A 586 -55.88 -55.99 -16.52
N PRO A 587 -57.15 -56.43 -16.47
CA PRO A 587 -58.26 -55.60 -16.02
C PRO A 587 -58.01 -54.99 -14.63
N GLY A 588 -58.20 -53.67 -14.52
CA GLY A 588 -57.99 -52.92 -13.27
C GLY A 588 -56.54 -52.77 -12.79
N GLN A 589 -55.54 -53.23 -13.56
CA GLN A 589 -54.12 -53.14 -13.17
C GLN A 589 -53.60 -51.70 -13.23
N SER A 590 -52.80 -51.27 -12.24
CA SER A 590 -51.92 -50.10 -12.38
C SER A 590 -50.49 -50.54 -12.68
N PHE A 591 -49.82 -49.86 -13.62
CA PHE A 591 -48.49 -50.19 -14.10
C PHE A 591 -47.58 -48.95 -14.18
N ILE A 592 -46.40 -49.00 -13.55
CA ILE A 592 -45.51 -47.84 -13.35
C ILE A 592 -44.33 -47.85 -14.34
N VAL A 593 -44.04 -46.71 -14.96
CA VAL A 593 -42.92 -46.52 -15.91
C VAL A 593 -41.98 -45.40 -15.44
N GLN A 594 -40.67 -45.60 -15.56
CA GLN A 594 -39.62 -44.62 -15.20
C GLN A 594 -38.50 -44.57 -16.27
N PRO A 595 -38.38 -43.49 -17.07
CA PRO A 595 -37.36 -43.37 -18.12
C PRO A 595 -36.00 -42.83 -17.60
N VAL A 596 -34.91 -43.12 -18.32
CA VAL A 596 -33.54 -42.65 -18.05
C VAL A 596 -33.04 -41.75 -19.17
N TRP A 597 -32.45 -40.60 -18.84
CA TRP A 597 -32.08 -39.54 -19.79
C TRP A 597 -30.57 -39.52 -20.13
N ILE A 598 -30.19 -39.46 -21.41
CA ILE A 598 -28.79 -39.47 -21.89
C ILE A 598 -28.49 -38.23 -22.78
N PRO A 599 -27.63 -37.29 -22.36
CA PRO A 599 -27.26 -36.07 -23.12
C PRO A 599 -26.02 -36.25 -24.03
N ILE A 600 -25.61 -35.18 -24.76
CA ILE A 600 -24.70 -35.27 -25.93
C ILE A 600 -23.45 -34.34 -25.83
N GLY A 601 -22.30 -34.84 -25.32
CA GLY A 601 -20.90 -34.38 -25.59
C GLY A 601 -20.18 -33.36 -24.65
N ALA A 602 -18.92 -33.61 -24.22
CA ALA A 602 -18.03 -32.64 -23.49
C ALA A 602 -16.51 -33.05 -23.31
N GLY A 603 -15.62 -32.07 -23.06
CA GLY A 603 -14.18 -32.18 -22.67
C GLY A 603 -13.44 -30.80 -22.67
N ARG A 604 -12.16 -30.60 -22.28
CA ARG A 604 -11.11 -31.42 -21.60
C ARG A 604 -9.90 -30.53 -21.13
N GLY A 605 -9.11 -30.91 -20.12
CA GLY A 605 -7.84 -30.25 -19.67
C GLY A 605 -7.47 -30.52 -18.19
N LEU A 606 -6.33 -30.10 -17.58
CA LEU A 606 -5.00 -29.68 -18.10
C LEU A 606 -3.93 -29.65 -16.93
N PRO A 607 -2.88 -30.52 -16.89
CA PRO A 607 -1.84 -30.53 -15.81
C PRO A 607 -0.35 -30.63 -16.29
N PRO A 608 0.69 -30.71 -15.42
CA PRO A 608 1.00 -30.02 -14.14
C PRO A 608 2.46 -29.47 -14.02
N MET A 609 2.80 -28.74 -12.93
CA MET A 609 4.18 -28.44 -12.50
C MET A 609 4.59 -29.24 -11.25
N SER A 610 5.85 -29.70 -11.16
CA SER A 610 6.36 -30.44 -9.98
C SER A 610 7.85 -30.18 -9.69
N ALA A 611 8.16 -29.10 -8.95
CA ALA A 611 9.52 -28.82 -8.43
C ALA A 611 9.60 -28.00 -7.12
N MET A 612 8.49 -27.56 -6.52
CA MET A 612 8.48 -26.71 -5.30
C MET A 612 7.81 -27.37 -4.07
N ALA A 613 7.63 -28.70 -4.07
CA ALA A 613 6.82 -29.39 -3.05
C ALA A 613 7.59 -30.01 -1.86
N VAL A 614 8.92 -29.82 -1.76
CA VAL A 614 9.78 -30.70 -0.93
C VAL A 614 10.29 -30.06 0.40
N SER A 615 9.81 -28.87 0.80
CA SER A 615 10.18 -28.29 2.11
C SER A 615 9.00 -27.77 2.97
N MET A 616 7.78 -28.19 2.69
CA MET A 616 6.64 -27.88 3.56
C MET A 616 6.52 -28.89 4.71
N VAL A 617 7.13 -28.56 5.85
CA VAL A 617 6.61 -29.01 7.14
C VAL A 617 5.21 -28.38 7.27
N ILE A 618 4.17 -29.22 7.32
CA ILE A 618 2.78 -28.82 7.11
C ILE A 618 2.35 -27.76 8.14
N PRO A 619 2.10 -26.50 7.73
CA PRO A 619 1.64 -25.45 8.64
C PRO A 619 0.24 -25.78 9.18
N GLY A 620 -0.09 -25.36 10.40
CA GLY A 620 -1.42 -25.59 10.98
C GLY A 620 -1.59 -26.93 11.74
N LEU A 621 -0.58 -27.81 11.75
CA LEU A 621 -0.64 -29.09 12.46
C LEU A 621 -1.03 -28.95 13.95
N GLY A 622 -0.52 -27.93 14.65
CA GLY A 622 -0.88 -27.64 16.05
C GLY A 622 -2.37 -27.33 16.25
N GLN A 623 -2.98 -26.54 15.37
CA GLN A 623 -4.41 -26.23 15.40
C GLN A 623 -5.26 -27.44 14.99
N HIS A 624 -4.74 -28.28 14.08
CA HIS A 624 -5.35 -29.55 13.70
C HIS A 624 -5.35 -30.57 14.86
N LEU A 625 -4.25 -30.66 15.62
CA LEU A 625 -4.12 -31.49 16.82
C LEU A 625 -5.05 -31.03 17.96
N GLN A 626 -5.34 -29.73 18.06
CA GLN A 626 -6.35 -29.19 18.98
C GLN A 626 -7.78 -29.17 18.42
N GLY A 627 -8.07 -29.89 17.33
CA GLY A 627 -9.41 -30.02 16.76
C GLY A 627 -9.96 -28.80 16.01
N HIS A 628 -9.19 -27.72 15.88
CA HIS A 628 -9.60 -26.46 15.23
C HIS A 628 -9.41 -26.48 13.70
N ARG A 629 -9.82 -27.58 13.04
CA ARG A 629 -9.53 -27.88 11.62
C ARG A 629 -9.80 -26.71 10.66
N ASN A 630 -10.94 -26.03 10.80
CA ASN A 630 -11.33 -24.93 9.91
C ASN A 630 -10.40 -23.70 10.01
N ARG A 631 -9.62 -23.54 11.08
CA ARG A 631 -8.63 -22.46 11.19
C ARG A 631 -7.30 -22.84 10.56
N GLY A 632 -6.86 -24.09 10.70
CA GLY A 632 -5.67 -24.63 10.03
C GLY A 632 -5.68 -24.37 8.53
N PHE A 633 -6.77 -24.77 7.85
CA PHE A 633 -6.95 -24.53 6.41
C PHE A 633 -6.88 -23.04 5.99
N ILE A 634 -7.34 -22.11 6.85
CA ILE A 634 -7.27 -20.67 6.55
C ILE A 634 -5.82 -20.17 6.64
N TYR A 635 -5.06 -20.62 7.64
CA TYR A 635 -3.64 -20.28 7.75
C TYR A 635 -2.80 -20.90 6.62
N GLU A 636 -3.02 -22.18 6.28
CA GLU A 636 -2.39 -22.85 5.13
C GLU A 636 -2.63 -22.06 3.83
N GLY A 637 -3.88 -21.70 3.54
CA GLY A 637 -4.24 -20.92 2.35
C GLY A 637 -3.60 -19.53 2.30
N LEU A 638 -3.47 -18.86 3.44
CA LEU A 638 -2.85 -17.53 3.52
C LEU A 638 -1.33 -17.59 3.28
N ILE A 639 -0.65 -18.61 3.81
CA ILE A 639 0.80 -18.83 3.63
C ILE A 639 1.08 -19.21 2.18
N LEU A 640 0.29 -20.11 1.60
CA LEU A 640 0.39 -20.47 0.18
C LEU A 640 0.17 -19.25 -0.73
N GLY A 641 -0.87 -18.45 -0.45
CA GLY A 641 -1.17 -17.24 -1.21
C GLY A 641 -0.05 -16.20 -1.15
N THR A 642 0.47 -15.92 0.05
CA THR A 642 1.57 -14.95 0.25
C THR A 642 2.91 -15.45 -0.29
N GLY A 643 3.21 -16.74 -0.19
CA GLY A 643 4.41 -17.35 -0.79
C GLY A 643 4.39 -17.33 -2.32
N ILE A 644 3.26 -17.70 -2.94
CA ILE A 644 3.07 -17.59 -4.39
C ILE A 644 3.21 -16.12 -4.84
N PHE A 645 2.61 -15.18 -4.11
CA PHE A 645 2.73 -13.76 -4.41
C PHE A 645 4.18 -13.27 -4.31
N ALA A 646 4.93 -13.67 -3.29
CA ALA A 646 6.35 -13.32 -3.13
C ALA A 646 7.25 -13.90 -4.23
N ILE A 647 6.96 -15.12 -4.72
CA ILE A 647 7.68 -15.71 -5.86
C ILE A 647 7.39 -14.92 -7.15
N ILE A 648 6.13 -14.54 -7.38
CA ILE A 648 5.73 -13.76 -8.56
C ILE A 648 6.39 -12.37 -8.56
N THR A 649 6.34 -11.64 -7.44
CA THR A 649 6.94 -10.29 -7.34
C THR A 649 8.46 -10.32 -7.45
N THR A 650 9.11 -11.30 -6.83
CA THR A 650 10.58 -11.46 -6.91
C THR A 650 11.02 -11.82 -8.33
N SER A 651 10.31 -12.74 -9.00
CA SER A 651 10.56 -13.11 -10.40
C SER A 651 10.35 -11.91 -11.35
N HIS A 652 9.30 -11.12 -11.12
CA HIS A 652 9.02 -9.91 -11.91
C HIS A 652 10.07 -8.81 -11.72
N HIS A 653 10.56 -8.62 -10.49
CA HIS A 653 11.68 -7.71 -10.22
C HIS A 653 12.95 -8.15 -10.96
N HIS A 654 13.30 -9.43 -10.91
CA HIS A 654 14.52 -9.93 -11.53
C HIS A 654 14.47 -9.87 -13.07
N SER A 655 13.31 -10.18 -13.69
CA SER A 655 13.08 -9.97 -15.13
C SER A 655 13.27 -8.50 -15.53
N THR A 656 12.66 -7.58 -14.77
CA THR A 656 12.74 -6.14 -15.04
C THR A 656 14.15 -5.59 -14.82
N LEU A 657 14.89 -6.13 -13.86
CA LEU A 657 16.29 -5.74 -13.62
C LEU A 657 17.21 -6.17 -14.76
N ASN A 658 16.99 -7.38 -15.32
CA ASN A 658 17.75 -7.85 -16.48
C ASN A 658 17.41 -7.02 -17.73
N GLU A 659 16.12 -6.73 -17.98
CA GLU A 659 15.67 -5.80 -19.02
C GLU A 659 16.36 -4.42 -18.87
N TYR A 660 16.44 -3.89 -17.64
CA TYR A 660 17.12 -2.63 -17.35
C TYR A 660 18.63 -2.67 -17.65
N THR A 661 19.33 -3.74 -17.24
CA THR A 661 20.77 -3.87 -17.50
C THR A 661 21.08 -4.02 -18.98
N ASP A 662 20.27 -4.76 -19.73
CA ASP A 662 20.46 -4.95 -21.17
C ASP A 662 20.30 -3.63 -21.93
N VAL A 663 19.27 -2.84 -21.62
CA VAL A 663 19.02 -1.52 -22.23
C VAL A 663 20.10 -0.50 -21.83
N ARG A 664 20.53 -0.51 -20.55
CA ARG A 664 21.65 0.31 -20.06
C ARG A 664 22.93 0.00 -20.84
N ASP A 665 23.25 -1.27 -21.06
CA ASP A 665 24.50 -1.68 -21.69
C ASP A 665 24.46 -1.43 -23.21
N GLU A 666 23.31 -1.58 -23.88
CA GLU A 666 23.13 -1.11 -25.26
C GLU A 666 23.28 0.42 -25.35
N LEU A 667 22.69 1.17 -24.41
CA LEU A 667 22.80 2.63 -24.37
C LEU A 667 24.26 3.10 -24.23
N TYR A 668 25.01 2.53 -23.28
CA TYR A 668 26.44 2.83 -23.14
C TYR A 668 27.22 2.53 -24.43
N LEU A 669 26.92 1.39 -25.07
CA LEU A 669 27.57 1.00 -26.32
C LEU A 669 27.22 1.94 -27.49
N GLU A 670 26.00 2.46 -27.55
CA GLU A 670 25.58 3.40 -28.60
C GLU A 670 26.11 4.82 -28.36
N MET A 671 26.13 5.29 -27.11
CA MET A 671 26.77 6.56 -26.72
C MET A 671 28.27 6.57 -26.98
N GLN A 672 28.95 5.42 -26.95
CA GLN A 672 30.36 5.30 -27.36
C GLN A 672 30.56 5.41 -28.87
N LYS A 673 29.56 5.01 -29.69
CA LYS A 673 29.60 5.14 -31.15
C LYS A 673 29.23 6.55 -31.61
N GLU A 674 28.23 7.17 -30.98
CA GLU A 674 27.70 8.48 -31.38
C GLU A 674 27.87 9.53 -30.27
N MET A 675 28.80 10.48 -30.47
CA MET A 675 29.01 11.63 -29.55
C MET A 675 27.86 12.67 -29.54
N LYS A 676 26.72 12.40 -30.19
CA LYS A 676 25.56 13.29 -30.25
C LYS A 676 24.30 12.51 -29.93
N MET A 677 23.36 13.13 -29.22
CA MET A 677 22.11 12.50 -28.84
C MET A 677 21.21 12.28 -30.08
N THR A 678 21.19 11.04 -30.58
CA THR A 678 20.34 10.62 -31.71
C THR A 678 18.99 10.08 -31.23
N ALA A 679 18.07 9.88 -32.18
CA ALA A 679 16.76 9.32 -31.87
C ALA A 679 16.84 7.91 -31.23
N LYS A 680 17.85 7.12 -31.59
CA LYS A 680 18.08 5.79 -30.99
C LYS A 680 18.54 5.91 -29.53
N ILE A 681 19.56 6.72 -29.26
CA ILE A 681 20.03 7.02 -27.89
C ILE A 681 18.88 7.56 -27.03
N LYS A 682 18.06 8.49 -27.57
CA LYS A 682 16.90 9.04 -26.85
C LYS A 682 15.83 7.98 -26.52
N ASN A 683 15.60 7.01 -27.41
CA ASN A 683 14.67 5.91 -27.12
C ASN A 683 15.22 4.96 -26.05
N LEU A 684 16.50 4.57 -26.15
CA LEU A 684 17.15 3.70 -25.16
C LEU A 684 17.16 4.34 -23.75
N PHE A 685 17.43 5.64 -23.63
CA PHE A 685 17.30 6.37 -22.36
C PHE A 685 15.86 6.35 -21.80
N ASN A 686 14.86 6.67 -22.63
CA ASN A 686 13.45 6.66 -22.19
C ASN A 686 12.99 5.26 -21.75
N GLU A 687 13.52 4.21 -22.38
CA GLU A 687 13.24 2.82 -22.06
C GLU A 687 13.94 2.40 -20.76
N GLN A 688 15.20 2.82 -20.56
CA GLN A 688 15.94 2.62 -19.32
C GLN A 688 15.24 3.27 -18.11
N ASP A 689 14.84 4.54 -18.19
CA ASP A 689 14.15 5.24 -17.09
C ASP A 689 12.83 4.54 -16.72
N LYS A 690 12.05 4.14 -17.73
CA LYS A 690 10.80 3.39 -17.53
C LYS A 690 11.02 2.02 -16.88
N LEU A 691 12.13 1.35 -17.21
CA LEU A 691 12.52 0.08 -16.60
C LEU A 691 13.05 0.27 -15.17
N TYR A 692 13.73 1.38 -14.88
CA TYR A 692 14.17 1.74 -13.53
C TYR A 692 12.99 1.92 -12.57
N ASP A 693 12.01 2.76 -12.91
CA ASP A 693 10.81 2.98 -12.09
C ASP A 693 10.05 1.67 -11.83
N LYS A 694 9.92 0.83 -12.87
CA LYS A 694 9.29 -0.49 -12.80
C LYS A 694 10.09 -1.44 -11.91
N ALA A 695 11.43 -1.44 -11.99
CA ALA A 695 12.31 -2.25 -11.16
C ALA A 695 12.25 -1.84 -9.67
N VAL A 696 12.23 -0.54 -9.37
CA VAL A 696 12.09 0.01 -8.01
C VAL A 696 10.72 -0.35 -7.42
N SER A 697 9.63 -0.18 -8.18
CA SER A 697 8.29 -0.57 -7.77
C SER A 697 8.19 -2.08 -7.49
N ALA A 698 8.78 -2.91 -8.36
CA ALA A 698 8.83 -4.36 -8.17
C ALA A 698 9.70 -4.77 -6.96
N LYS A 699 10.83 -4.09 -6.71
CA LYS A 699 11.70 -4.30 -5.53
C LYS A 699 10.92 -4.08 -4.23
N ASN A 700 10.17 -2.98 -4.17
CA ASN A 700 9.36 -2.64 -3.00
C ASN A 700 8.23 -3.66 -2.76
N LEU A 701 7.53 -4.09 -3.83
CA LEU A 701 6.53 -5.16 -3.75
C LEU A 701 7.13 -6.51 -3.29
N ALA A 702 8.28 -6.89 -3.85
CA ALA A 702 9.00 -8.10 -3.48
C ALA A 702 9.38 -8.09 -1.99
N LEU A 703 10.02 -7.01 -1.53
CA LEU A 703 10.42 -6.84 -0.13
C LEU A 703 9.22 -6.91 0.84
N ILE A 704 8.13 -6.19 0.56
CA ILE A 704 6.90 -6.23 1.37
C ILE A 704 6.35 -7.66 1.45
N SER A 705 6.29 -8.38 0.31
CA SER A 705 5.76 -9.74 0.26
C SER A 705 6.65 -10.77 0.98
N GLN A 706 7.98 -10.63 0.90
CA GLN A 706 8.94 -11.49 1.62
C GLN A 706 8.87 -11.26 3.14
N ILE A 707 8.75 -10.01 3.60
CA ILE A 707 8.58 -9.67 5.02
C ILE A 707 7.26 -10.24 5.55
N ALA A 708 6.15 -10.09 4.81
CA ALA A 708 4.86 -10.66 5.17
C ALA A 708 4.92 -12.20 5.28
N PHE A 709 5.55 -12.86 4.31
CA PHE A 709 5.71 -14.31 4.30
C PHE A 709 6.57 -14.82 5.48
N GLY A 710 7.72 -14.18 5.74
CA GLY A 710 8.59 -14.52 6.87
C GLY A 710 7.90 -14.32 8.23
N THR A 711 7.13 -13.25 8.37
CA THR A 711 6.35 -12.97 9.59
C THR A 711 5.28 -14.03 9.84
N LEU A 712 4.53 -14.42 8.80
CA LEU A 712 3.54 -15.50 8.85
C LEU A 712 4.16 -16.86 9.19
N TRP A 713 5.35 -17.14 8.67
CA TRP A 713 6.06 -18.40 8.94
C TRP A 713 6.58 -18.45 10.38
N ALA A 714 7.22 -17.36 10.86
CA ALA A 714 7.72 -17.25 12.23
C ALA A 714 6.60 -17.39 13.27
N PHE A 715 5.43 -16.77 13.03
CA PHE A 715 4.28 -16.87 13.93
C PHE A 715 3.78 -18.31 14.08
N ASN A 716 3.77 -19.10 12.98
CA ASN A 716 3.41 -20.53 13.02
C ASN A 716 4.46 -21.41 13.69
N ALA A 717 5.76 -21.10 13.55
CA ALA A 717 6.81 -21.80 14.27
C ALA A 717 6.68 -21.62 15.80
N ILE A 718 6.31 -20.41 16.23
CA ILE A 718 6.03 -20.08 17.64
C ILE A 718 4.76 -20.78 18.13
N ASP A 719 3.67 -20.79 17.36
CA ASP A 719 2.41 -21.50 17.68
C ASP A 719 2.66 -23.02 17.82
N ALA A 720 3.47 -23.62 16.93
CA ALA A 720 3.86 -25.02 17.05
C ALA A 720 4.72 -25.30 18.29
N GLY A 721 5.68 -24.43 18.61
CA GLY A 721 6.58 -24.59 19.76
C GLY A 721 5.91 -24.47 21.13
N PHE A 722 4.92 -23.57 21.28
CA PHE A 722 4.21 -23.38 22.55
C PHE A 722 3.14 -24.45 22.84
N LEU A 723 2.65 -25.15 21.80
CA LEU A 723 1.52 -26.08 21.93
C LEU A 723 1.92 -27.55 22.08
N ILE A 724 3.18 -27.90 21.82
CA ILE A 724 3.73 -29.24 22.09
C ILE A 724 4.33 -29.25 23.50
N LYS A 725 3.53 -29.65 24.50
CA LYS A 725 4.11 -30.09 25.78
C LYS A 725 4.76 -31.47 25.59
N PRO A 726 5.98 -31.71 26.08
CA PRO A 726 6.57 -33.04 26.08
C PRO A 726 5.75 -33.93 27.01
N ASN A 727 5.14 -34.97 26.45
CA ASN A 727 4.61 -36.07 27.25
C ASN A 727 5.81 -36.89 27.75
N GLN A 728 5.84 -37.25 29.03
CA GLN A 728 6.85 -38.17 29.53
C GLN A 728 6.55 -39.56 28.98
N ASP A 729 7.20 -39.94 27.89
CA ASP A 729 7.98 -41.18 27.78
C ASP A 729 8.70 -41.31 26.42
N ASN A 730 9.92 -41.82 26.50
CA ASN A 730 10.95 -41.97 25.47
C ASN A 730 10.51 -42.12 23.99
N SER A 731 10.69 -41.05 23.20
CA SER A 731 11.37 -41.13 21.90
C SER A 731 12.04 -39.79 21.59
N GLY A 732 13.31 -39.82 21.15
CA GLY A 732 14.24 -38.70 21.29
C GLY A 732 14.17 -37.63 20.20
N PHE A 733 13.06 -36.90 20.05
CA PHE A 733 13.05 -35.71 19.20
C PHE A 733 13.69 -34.51 19.91
N SER A 734 14.85 -34.08 19.44
CA SER A 734 15.50 -32.84 19.91
C SER A 734 15.83 -31.92 18.73
N VAL A 735 15.39 -30.66 18.83
CA VAL A 735 15.77 -29.59 17.91
C VAL A 735 16.86 -28.78 18.57
N ASN A 736 18.09 -28.93 18.11
CA ASN A 736 19.21 -28.14 18.63
C ASN A 736 19.36 -26.89 17.76
N ILE A 737 19.01 -25.74 18.34
CA ILE A 737 19.10 -24.44 17.68
C ILE A 737 20.47 -23.86 18.01
N GLN A 738 21.38 -23.88 17.03
CA GLN A 738 22.66 -23.19 17.14
C GLN A 738 22.64 -21.91 16.30
N PRO A 739 23.09 -20.76 16.85
CA PRO A 739 23.35 -19.58 16.05
C PRO A 739 24.55 -19.86 15.14
N THR A 740 24.48 -19.41 13.88
CA THR A 740 25.71 -19.28 13.07
C THR A 740 26.60 -18.17 13.62
N THR A 741 27.87 -18.13 13.21
CA THR A 741 28.88 -17.19 13.74
C THR A 741 28.47 -15.71 13.66
N ASP A 742 27.58 -15.36 12.73
CA ASP A 742 27.16 -13.99 12.46
C ASP A 742 25.80 -13.65 13.10
N GLY A 743 25.24 -14.55 13.93
CA GLY A 743 24.08 -14.34 14.80
C GLY A 743 22.71 -14.18 14.12
N ALA A 744 22.66 -13.93 12.80
CA ALA A 744 21.44 -13.59 12.07
C ALA A 744 20.63 -14.81 11.55
N ILE A 745 21.21 -16.02 11.54
CA ILE A 745 20.55 -17.23 11.04
C ILE A 745 20.60 -18.34 12.10
N PHE A 746 19.43 -18.92 12.39
CA PHE A 746 19.30 -20.09 13.24
C PHE A 746 19.17 -21.35 12.37
N VAL A 747 20.16 -22.24 12.45
CA VAL A 747 20.08 -23.54 11.75
C VAL A 747 19.45 -24.55 12.71
N ALA A 748 18.17 -24.87 12.48
CA ALA A 748 17.49 -25.94 13.18
C ALA A 748 17.86 -27.29 12.55
N LYS A 749 18.77 -28.05 13.19
CA LYS A 749 18.97 -29.47 12.87
C LYS A 749 18.04 -30.31 13.74
N ALA A 750 17.16 -31.06 13.08
CA ALA A 750 16.38 -32.12 13.69
C ALA A 750 17.11 -33.46 13.50
N SER A 751 17.31 -34.19 14.59
CA SER A 751 17.79 -35.58 14.59
C SER A 751 16.65 -36.50 15.04
N PHE A 752 16.54 -37.66 14.39
CA PHE A 752 15.66 -38.77 14.79
C PHE A 752 16.42 -39.77 15.66
#